data_AF-A0A928ZVN1-F1
#
_entry.id   AF-A0A928ZVN1-F1
#
_cell.length_a   1.000
_cell.length_b   1.000
_cell.length_c   1.000
_cell.angle_alpha   90.00
_cell.angle_beta   90.00
_cell.angle_gamma   90.00
#
_symmetry.space_group_name_H-M   'P 1'
#
loop_
_entity.id
_entity.type
_entity.pdbx_description
1 polymer ?
#
loop_
_entity_poly.entity_id
_entity_poly.type
_entity_poly.pdbx_seq_one_letter_code
_entity_poly.pdbx_strand_id
1 'polypeptide(L)'
;MRYQVGGTLHATDPTYVERQTDINLLEALIAGRFCYVLNSRQMGKSSLMVRTKYRLQQAGHRCAMVDLTSIGSKQITPVQWYKGLLAELWHDLPTDENTTDGNDFQYWWQTQGDVSLPQKFSRFIADRLLTQHPNDHFYIFLDEVDNVLGLPFSVDDFFAAIRYCYNRRAVDPRYHRITFAMFGVASPADLLQDKQRTPFNIGQALSLDGFSLAETTPLALGLQELGVSSPPLADILRWTGGQPFLTQKICQLLTEVGEPPTDLDTASRRVDWVVQTRLIDNWEANDEPEHLRTIRDRILNQPTLTSRLLGLYQQILADQVVPFDSSQEQTELLLSGVVANRQGCLKVKNPIYRAIFNHDWVTQQLSLLRPYSEPFTNWIASQQKDSSHLLSGLALQEAMAWADEKQLSDLDYRFLRTSQQQEQQRIETQLAEEQQQREQIQFALGVTREAHQVIAAVKLASRQRVKRLRLPSWWVLLVGCGTALLVWLLCLTGWLQSSEWTLLDSFFQLRQGTTPMDPRITLVTIDEADLQQVGRYPIPDEVIVDALQKLEAQQPRQIGLVFYRDLPVEPGTERLHELFATMSNVIGIEKVIGNQVAAPAQLTSRDQVGFTDQVFDADGNLRRALLSLRTPDGNLHHSLALKLTLNYLEAIGIHPHESPQSSHTIRLGQTTLRPFRHSSGGYVRADDGGYQILINYWGTQSKFQTYSLQQILTDKVPDAMMRDRLVLIGPVAESIQNLVGTPYNNSWFGRPQEEMAGVTVHANIISQLLAAALDKRPLLHTGPEVYETLWGLMWTLAGAGMAWWLKSLRCIFIAAITGLITLLALCYTSFLAGLWLPIFSAGLGWSLAMLALIVITHQQLKRIQLQQTVQQLITISREKPAVGQIALEYLQQTESEENQKLIRNLLARRLPHQPT
;
A
#
# COMPACT_ATOMS: atom_id res chain seq x y z
N MET A 1 -30.59 12.14 34.27
CA MET A 1 -29.68 11.06 33.79
C MET A 1 -29.74 11.06 32.28
N ARG A 2 -28.62 10.92 31.55
CA ARG A 2 -28.60 11.00 30.08
C ARG A 2 -28.26 9.64 29.49
N TYR A 3 -29.09 9.15 28.56
CA TYR A 3 -28.79 7.95 27.78
C TYR A 3 -27.74 8.23 26.72
N GLN A 4 -26.91 7.23 26.41
CA GLN A 4 -25.91 7.32 25.37
C GLN A 4 -26.24 6.33 24.26
N VAL A 5 -26.84 6.85 23.19
CA VAL A 5 -27.25 6.06 22.03
C VAL A 5 -26.11 6.01 21.03
N GLY A 6 -25.56 4.81 20.84
CA GLY A 6 -24.40 4.60 19.98
C GLY A 6 -23.07 4.87 20.68
N GLY A 7 -21.99 4.37 20.06
CA GLY A 7 -20.65 4.42 20.64
C GLY A 7 -20.48 3.50 21.86
N THR A 8 -19.30 3.59 22.46
CA THR A 8 -18.89 2.76 23.61
C THR A 8 -19.24 3.47 24.91
N LEU A 9 -19.90 2.77 25.84
CA LEU A 9 -20.19 3.28 27.17
C LEU A 9 -18.93 3.28 28.04
N HIS A 10 -18.81 4.27 28.93
CA HIS A 10 -17.79 4.26 29.96
C HIS A 10 -17.98 3.09 30.94
N ALA A 11 -16.90 2.61 31.55
CA ALA A 11 -16.95 1.44 32.43
C ALA A 11 -17.89 1.60 33.64
N THR A 12 -18.04 2.83 34.13
CA THR A 12 -18.88 3.18 35.28
C THR A 12 -20.17 3.89 34.88
N ASP A 13 -20.54 3.85 33.59
CA ASP A 13 -21.73 4.52 33.10
C ASP A 13 -22.99 3.98 33.82
N PRO A 14 -23.84 4.85 34.39
CA PRO A 14 -25.01 4.44 35.16
C PRO A 14 -26.09 3.76 34.28
N THR A 15 -26.02 3.91 32.95
CA THR A 15 -26.94 3.26 32.00
C THR A 15 -26.44 1.88 31.54
N TYR A 16 -25.24 1.46 31.96
CA TYR A 16 -24.71 0.15 31.58
C TYR A 16 -25.53 -0.98 32.20
N VAL A 17 -26.04 -1.87 31.36
CA VAL A 17 -26.77 -3.08 31.77
C VAL A 17 -25.81 -4.26 31.77
N GLU A 18 -25.58 -4.82 32.96
CA GLU A 18 -24.76 -6.01 33.14
C GLU A 18 -25.52 -7.26 32.73
N ARG A 19 -24.92 -8.06 31.85
CA ARG A 19 -25.50 -9.30 31.33
C ARG A 19 -24.77 -10.51 31.91
N GLN A 20 -25.37 -11.68 31.81
CA GLN A 20 -24.68 -12.94 32.15
C GLN A 20 -23.36 -13.12 31.36
N THR A 21 -23.28 -12.58 30.13
CA THR A 21 -22.07 -12.64 29.31
C THR A 21 -20.90 -11.85 29.92
N ASP A 22 -21.17 -10.77 30.67
CA ASP A 22 -20.15 -10.00 31.38
C ASP A 22 -19.39 -10.84 32.40
N ILE A 23 -20.15 -11.64 33.15
CA ILE A 23 -19.63 -12.56 34.15
C ILE A 23 -18.85 -13.69 33.45
N ASN A 24 -19.48 -14.31 32.45
CA ASN A 24 -18.89 -15.44 31.73
C ASN A 24 -17.57 -15.06 31.04
N LEU A 25 -17.48 -13.86 30.45
CA LEU A 25 -16.26 -13.36 29.81
C LEU A 25 -15.17 -13.14 30.86
N LEU A 26 -15.49 -12.47 31.98
CA LEU A 26 -14.52 -12.19 33.04
C LEU A 26 -13.95 -13.49 33.63
N GLU A 27 -14.81 -14.44 33.98
CA GLU A 27 -14.41 -15.73 34.54
C GLU A 27 -13.57 -16.55 33.54
N ALA A 28 -13.96 -16.57 32.27
CA ALA A 28 -13.22 -17.29 31.24
C ALA A 28 -11.83 -16.68 31.01
N LEU A 29 -11.71 -15.35 31.00
CA LEU A 29 -10.42 -14.68 30.88
C LEU A 29 -9.51 -14.95 32.08
N ILE A 30 -10.03 -14.86 33.31
CA ILE A 30 -9.28 -15.16 34.54
C ILE A 30 -8.81 -16.62 34.54
N ALA A 31 -9.63 -17.55 34.02
CA ALA A 31 -9.24 -18.95 33.82
C ALA A 31 -8.22 -19.16 32.68
N GLY A 32 -7.73 -18.08 32.06
CA GLY A 32 -6.76 -18.10 30.98
C GLY A 32 -7.34 -18.49 29.62
N ARG A 33 -8.66 -18.58 29.44
CA ARG A 33 -9.25 -19.04 28.17
C ARG A 33 -9.21 -17.94 27.13
N PHE A 34 -8.72 -18.27 25.93
CA PHE A 34 -8.85 -17.39 24.77
C PHE A 34 -10.34 -17.25 24.42
N CYS A 35 -10.88 -16.03 24.43
CA CYS A 35 -12.31 -15.77 24.23
C CYS A 35 -12.55 -14.93 22.98
N TYR A 36 -13.69 -15.12 22.33
CA TYR A 36 -14.12 -14.23 21.24
C TYR A 36 -15.63 -13.98 21.25
N VAL A 37 -15.98 -12.74 20.93
CA VAL A 37 -17.33 -12.19 20.91
C VAL A 37 -17.59 -11.63 19.51
N LEU A 38 -17.98 -12.54 18.61
CA LEU A 38 -18.26 -12.23 17.22
C LEU A 38 -19.78 -12.16 17.01
N ASN A 39 -20.32 -10.95 16.83
CA ASN A 39 -21.77 -10.72 16.76
C ASN A 39 -22.09 -9.46 15.95
N SER A 40 -23.37 -9.27 15.59
CA SER A 40 -23.86 -8.12 14.81
C SER A 40 -23.46 -6.77 15.43
N ARG A 41 -23.45 -5.70 14.61
CA ARG A 41 -23.24 -4.33 15.09
C ARG A 41 -24.29 -3.95 16.15
N GLN A 42 -23.94 -2.98 17.00
CA GLN A 42 -24.86 -2.38 17.99
C GLN A 42 -25.41 -3.36 19.07
N MET A 43 -24.61 -4.37 19.45
CA MET A 43 -24.90 -5.32 20.54
C MET A 43 -24.11 -5.05 21.84
N GLY A 44 -23.45 -3.88 21.94
CA GLY A 44 -22.67 -3.51 23.13
C GLY A 44 -21.40 -4.35 23.32
N LYS A 45 -20.71 -4.71 22.23
CA LYS A 45 -19.44 -5.46 22.25
C LYS A 45 -18.32 -4.64 22.88
N SER A 46 -18.08 -3.43 22.36
CA SER A 46 -17.03 -2.55 22.85
C SER A 46 -17.31 -2.07 24.28
N SER A 47 -18.58 -1.83 24.65
CA SER A 47 -18.96 -1.51 26.04
C SER A 47 -18.66 -2.68 27.00
N LEU A 48 -18.95 -3.92 26.59
CA LEU A 48 -18.59 -5.12 27.34
C LEU A 48 -17.07 -5.21 27.53
N MET A 49 -16.31 -5.05 26.45
CA MET A 49 -14.85 -5.06 26.49
C MET A 49 -14.29 -4.00 27.47
N VAL A 50 -14.75 -2.75 27.38
CA VAL A 50 -14.30 -1.66 28.27
C VAL A 50 -14.62 -1.96 29.73
N ARG A 51 -15.80 -2.50 30.03
CA ARG A 51 -16.19 -2.88 31.39
C ARG A 51 -15.37 -4.06 31.92
N THR A 52 -15.12 -5.07 31.10
CA THR A 52 -14.26 -6.21 31.47
C THR A 52 -12.81 -5.76 31.69
N LYS A 53 -12.25 -4.92 30.81
CA LYS A 53 -10.92 -4.31 30.97
C LYS A 53 -10.82 -3.57 32.32
N TYR A 54 -11.80 -2.72 32.61
CA TYR A 54 -11.85 -1.97 33.87
C TYR A 54 -11.88 -2.88 35.11
N ARG A 55 -12.69 -3.95 35.10
CA ARG A 55 -12.75 -4.91 36.22
C ARG A 55 -11.44 -5.65 36.43
N LEU A 56 -10.77 -6.05 35.35
CA LEU A 56 -9.46 -6.71 35.43
C LEU A 56 -8.38 -5.75 35.96
N GLN A 57 -8.40 -4.48 35.53
CA GLN A 57 -7.49 -3.45 36.04
C GLN A 57 -7.71 -3.19 37.53
N GLN A 58 -8.97 -3.13 37.99
CA GLN A 58 -9.31 -3.03 39.42
C GLN A 58 -8.84 -4.24 40.23
N ALA A 59 -8.76 -5.42 39.61
CA ALA A 59 -8.19 -6.63 40.21
C ALA A 59 -6.65 -6.68 40.16
N GLY A 60 -5.99 -5.60 39.70
CA GLY A 60 -4.53 -5.49 39.63
C GLY A 60 -3.89 -6.14 38.40
N HIS A 61 -4.67 -6.43 37.35
CA HIS A 61 -4.15 -7.01 36.12
C HIS A 61 -3.82 -5.96 35.05
N ARG A 62 -2.81 -6.23 34.22
CA ARG A 62 -2.41 -5.37 33.11
C ARG A 62 -3.23 -5.70 31.87
N CYS A 63 -3.83 -4.68 31.25
CA CYS A 63 -4.74 -4.88 30.13
C CYS A 63 -4.42 -3.93 28.98
N ALA A 64 -4.36 -4.47 27.75
CA ALA A 64 -4.20 -3.69 26.53
C ALA A 64 -5.44 -3.78 25.65
N MET A 65 -5.80 -2.69 25.00
CA MET A 65 -6.84 -2.66 23.98
C MET A 65 -6.25 -2.22 22.65
N VAL A 66 -6.48 -3.01 21.61
CA VAL A 66 -6.06 -2.70 20.25
C VAL A 66 -7.30 -2.60 19.38
N ASP A 67 -7.57 -1.41 18.86
CA ASP A 67 -8.58 -1.21 17.82
C ASP A 67 -7.95 -1.44 16.44
N LEU A 68 -8.35 -2.49 15.75
CA LEU A 68 -7.77 -2.81 14.45
C LEU A 68 -8.21 -1.86 13.33
N THR A 69 -9.17 -0.96 13.60
CA THR A 69 -9.54 0.14 12.70
C THR A 69 -8.43 1.18 12.62
N SER A 70 -7.75 1.52 13.73
CA SER A 70 -6.71 2.55 13.75
C SER A 70 -5.43 2.10 13.03
N ILE A 71 -5.20 0.79 12.96
CA ILE A 71 -4.02 0.18 12.35
C ILE A 71 -4.27 -0.26 10.89
N GLY A 72 -5.53 -0.51 10.49
CA GLY A 72 -5.86 -1.05 9.16
C GLY A 72 -6.20 0.03 8.13
N SER A 73 -5.45 0.10 7.01
CA SER A 73 -5.85 0.89 5.84
C SER A 73 -5.68 0.10 4.54
N LYS A 74 -6.44 0.45 3.49
CA LYS A 74 -6.38 -0.25 2.19
C LYS A 74 -5.00 -0.22 1.51
N GLN A 75 -4.09 0.64 1.96
CA GLN A 75 -2.75 0.83 1.39
C GLN A 75 -1.64 0.41 2.37
N ILE A 76 -1.96 -0.18 3.52
CA ILE A 76 -0.96 -0.55 4.51
C ILE A 76 -0.17 -1.79 4.11
N THR A 77 1.11 -1.83 4.47
CA THR A 77 1.98 -3.01 4.31
C THR A 77 1.96 -3.90 5.56
N PRO A 78 2.30 -5.21 5.45
CA PRO A 78 2.39 -6.09 6.62
C PRO A 78 3.32 -5.56 7.72
N VAL A 79 4.45 -4.96 7.33
CA VAL A 79 5.44 -4.39 8.27
C VAL A 79 4.83 -3.23 9.05
N GLN A 80 4.15 -2.31 8.37
CA GLN A 80 3.47 -1.17 9.00
C GLN A 80 2.33 -1.63 9.92
N TRP A 81 1.57 -2.66 9.51
CA TRP A 81 0.47 -3.20 10.30
C TRP A 81 0.97 -3.84 11.61
N TYR A 82 2.00 -4.71 11.54
CA TYR A 82 2.60 -5.28 12.76
C TYR A 82 3.29 -4.23 13.63
N LYS A 83 3.90 -3.19 13.03
CA LYS A 83 4.49 -2.07 13.77
C LYS A 83 3.41 -1.29 14.51
N GLY A 84 2.27 -1.00 13.88
CA GLY A 84 1.14 -0.32 14.51
C GLY A 84 0.54 -1.14 15.66
N LEU A 85 0.30 -2.44 15.43
CA LEU A 85 -0.16 -3.37 16.46
C LEU A 85 0.76 -3.37 17.70
N LEU A 86 2.08 -3.48 17.48
CA LEU A 86 3.05 -3.50 18.57
C LEU A 86 3.23 -2.12 19.23
N ALA A 87 3.03 -1.03 18.50
CA ALA A 87 3.03 0.32 19.06
C ALA A 87 1.85 0.55 20.01
N GLU A 88 0.63 0.13 19.63
CA GLU A 88 -0.54 0.19 20.50
C GLU A 88 -0.34 -0.64 21.77
N LEU A 89 0.16 -1.88 21.63
CA LEU A 89 0.48 -2.73 22.78
C LEU A 89 1.58 -2.15 23.67
N TRP A 90 2.56 -1.47 23.08
CA TRP A 90 3.63 -0.80 23.83
C TRP A 90 3.08 0.36 24.65
N HIS A 91 2.18 1.15 24.07
CA HIS A 91 1.56 2.28 24.75
C HIS A 91 0.66 1.84 25.90
N ASP A 92 -0.18 0.82 25.67
CA ASP A 92 -1.16 0.34 26.66
C ASP A 92 -0.54 -0.55 27.76
N LEU A 93 0.67 -1.10 27.54
CA LEU A 93 1.41 -1.92 28.51
C LEU A 93 2.78 -1.31 28.82
N PRO A 94 2.84 -0.15 29.51
CA PRO A 94 4.10 0.49 29.86
C PRO A 94 4.87 -0.34 30.89
N THR A 95 6.18 -0.51 30.65
CA THR A 95 7.03 -1.39 31.46
C THR A 95 7.66 -0.67 32.67
N ASP A 96 7.81 0.66 32.63
CA ASP A 96 8.20 1.50 33.77
C ASP A 96 7.27 2.70 33.92
N GLU A 97 7.06 3.18 35.15
CA GLU A 97 6.24 4.38 35.45
C GLU A 97 6.81 5.68 34.84
N ASN A 98 8.08 5.66 34.36
CA ASN A 98 8.78 6.82 33.80
C ASN A 98 9.11 6.71 32.30
N THR A 99 8.81 5.60 31.61
CA THR A 99 9.12 5.42 30.18
C THR A 99 7.89 5.63 29.31
N THR A 100 7.50 6.89 29.12
CA THR A 100 6.51 7.32 28.13
C THR A 100 7.16 7.96 26.90
N ASP A 101 8.44 7.70 26.64
CA ASP A 101 9.13 8.22 25.45
C ASP A 101 8.98 7.27 24.25
N GLY A 102 8.44 7.80 23.14
CA GLY A 102 8.29 7.09 21.86
C GLY A 102 9.62 6.62 21.24
N ASN A 103 10.76 7.12 21.73
CA ASN A 103 12.10 6.74 21.29
C ASN A 103 12.45 5.27 21.63
N ASP A 104 11.95 4.75 22.76
CA ASP A 104 12.28 3.38 23.20
C ASP A 104 11.61 2.31 22.34
N PHE A 105 10.37 2.55 21.89
CA PHE A 105 9.69 1.64 20.98
C PHE A 105 10.41 1.56 19.63
N GLN A 106 10.80 2.73 19.10
CA GLN A 106 11.49 2.80 17.83
C GLN A 106 12.86 2.12 17.91
N TYR A 107 13.59 2.31 19.01
CA TYR A 107 14.84 1.61 19.30
C TYR A 107 14.63 0.09 19.40
N TRP A 108 13.65 -0.38 20.19
CA TRP A 108 13.34 -1.81 20.29
C TRP A 108 12.96 -2.42 18.93
N TRP A 109 12.14 -1.72 18.14
CA TRP A 109 11.72 -2.18 16.82
C TRP A 109 12.90 -2.34 15.85
N GLN A 110 13.83 -1.37 15.86
CA GLN A 110 15.04 -1.38 15.04
C GLN A 110 16.02 -2.48 15.47
N THR A 111 16.18 -2.71 16.78
CA THR A 111 17.10 -3.71 17.35
C THR A 111 16.65 -5.17 17.18
N GLN A 112 15.38 -5.45 16.83
CA GLN A 112 14.92 -6.84 16.61
C GLN A 112 15.54 -7.53 15.37
N GLY A 113 16.26 -6.80 14.50
CA GLY A 113 16.90 -7.34 13.29
C GLY A 113 15.92 -7.90 12.24
N ASP A 114 16.42 -8.76 11.35
CA ASP A 114 15.71 -9.37 10.21
C ASP A 114 14.94 -10.65 10.58
N VAL A 115 14.21 -10.65 11.70
CA VAL A 115 13.31 -11.75 12.04
C VAL A 115 11.90 -11.50 11.49
N SER A 116 11.15 -12.59 11.26
CA SER A 116 9.79 -12.49 10.71
C SER A 116 8.85 -11.69 11.63
N LEU A 117 7.83 -11.05 11.06
CA LEU A 117 6.88 -10.23 11.83
C LEU A 117 6.18 -11.00 12.97
N PRO A 118 5.72 -12.26 12.79
CA PRO A 118 5.17 -13.05 13.88
C PRO A 118 6.20 -13.39 14.97
N GLN A 119 7.48 -13.52 14.61
CA GLN A 119 8.56 -13.70 15.58
C GLN A 119 8.84 -12.41 16.35
N LYS A 120 8.80 -11.23 15.72
CA LYS A 120 8.88 -9.94 16.45
C LYS A 120 7.75 -9.82 17.46
N PHE A 121 6.52 -10.15 17.06
CA PHE A 121 5.37 -10.21 17.97
C PHE A 121 5.60 -11.20 19.12
N SER A 122 6.07 -12.41 18.81
CA SER A 122 6.35 -13.43 19.82
C SER A 122 7.45 -13.02 20.81
N ARG A 123 8.51 -12.33 20.35
CA ARG A 123 9.58 -11.78 21.18
C ARG A 123 9.11 -10.64 22.06
N PHE A 124 8.26 -9.75 21.54
CA PHE A 124 7.62 -8.72 22.35
C PHE A 124 6.87 -9.34 23.54
N ILE A 125 6.08 -10.39 23.31
CA ILE A 125 5.40 -11.10 24.40
C ILE A 125 6.41 -11.75 25.37
N ALA A 126 7.37 -12.52 24.86
CA ALA A 126 8.27 -13.31 25.69
C ALA A 126 9.28 -12.46 26.47
N ASP A 127 10.00 -11.58 25.77
CA ASP A 127 11.19 -10.90 26.29
C ASP A 127 10.82 -9.59 27.01
N ARG A 128 9.75 -8.91 26.55
CA ARG A 128 9.30 -7.66 27.19
C ARG A 128 8.22 -7.95 28.23
N LEU A 129 7.06 -8.45 27.83
CA LEU A 129 5.94 -8.57 28.76
C LEU A 129 6.20 -9.64 29.84
N LEU A 130 6.50 -10.87 29.42
CA LEU A 130 6.59 -11.99 30.36
C LEU A 130 7.87 -12.00 31.18
N THR A 131 8.99 -11.50 30.64
CA THR A 131 10.29 -11.52 31.33
C THR A 131 10.50 -10.30 32.23
N GLN A 132 10.10 -9.09 31.80
CA GLN A 132 10.30 -7.87 32.61
C GLN A 132 9.26 -7.76 33.74
N HIS A 133 8.09 -8.37 33.58
CA HIS A 133 7.03 -8.39 34.60
C HIS A 133 6.68 -9.82 35.01
N PRO A 134 7.47 -10.46 35.91
CA PRO A 134 7.27 -11.86 36.26
C PRO A 134 5.97 -12.14 37.03
N ASN A 135 5.40 -11.14 37.71
CA ASN A 135 4.22 -11.31 38.57
C ASN A 135 2.90 -10.87 37.91
N ASP A 136 2.97 -10.16 36.79
CA ASP A 136 1.78 -9.55 36.20
C ASP A 136 1.08 -10.53 35.24
N HIS A 137 -0.25 -10.40 35.18
CA HIS A 137 -1.09 -11.06 34.18
C HIS A 137 -1.54 -10.04 33.14
N PHE A 138 -1.42 -10.42 31.87
CA PHE A 138 -1.66 -9.61 30.69
C PHE A 138 -2.91 -10.06 29.96
N TYR A 139 -3.85 -9.14 29.75
CA TYR A 139 -5.07 -9.37 29.01
C TYR A 139 -5.09 -8.45 27.78
N ILE A 140 -5.06 -9.04 26.59
CA ILE A 140 -5.02 -8.31 25.32
C ILE A 140 -6.39 -8.40 24.65
N PHE A 141 -7.05 -7.27 24.51
CA PHE A 141 -8.34 -7.11 23.86
C PHE A 141 -8.13 -6.60 22.43
N LEU A 142 -8.66 -7.31 21.44
CA LEU A 142 -8.62 -6.92 20.03
C LEU A 142 -10.04 -6.56 19.59
N ASP A 143 -10.28 -5.29 19.25
CA ASP A 143 -11.59 -4.80 18.79
C ASP A 143 -11.62 -4.62 17.26
N GLU A 144 -12.84 -4.63 16.71
CA GLU A 144 -13.15 -4.58 15.27
C GLU A 144 -12.24 -5.50 14.43
N VAL A 145 -12.13 -6.79 14.83
CA VAL A 145 -11.31 -7.78 14.11
C VAL A 145 -11.74 -8.02 12.68
N ASP A 146 -12.98 -7.66 12.31
CA ASP A 146 -13.46 -7.72 10.93
C ASP A 146 -12.75 -6.73 9.98
N ASN A 147 -12.05 -5.72 10.49
CA ASN A 147 -11.24 -4.82 9.64
C ASN A 147 -10.12 -5.54 8.89
N VAL A 148 -9.65 -6.70 9.40
CA VAL A 148 -8.60 -7.46 8.71
C VAL A 148 -9.07 -8.02 7.36
N LEU A 149 -10.39 -8.16 7.15
CA LEU A 149 -10.98 -8.61 5.89
C LEU A 149 -10.77 -7.60 4.74
N GLY A 150 -10.53 -6.34 5.08
CA GLY A 150 -10.28 -5.27 4.11
C GLY A 150 -8.81 -5.08 3.71
N LEU A 151 -7.89 -5.85 4.30
CA LEU A 151 -6.45 -5.70 4.07
C LEU A 151 -6.01 -6.35 2.74
N PRO A 152 -5.00 -5.79 2.04
CA PRO A 152 -4.52 -6.35 0.78
C PRO A 152 -3.60 -7.57 0.95
N PHE A 153 -3.48 -8.12 2.17
CA PHE A 153 -2.63 -9.27 2.50
C PHE A 153 -3.29 -10.15 3.58
N SER A 154 -2.86 -11.42 3.69
CA SER A 154 -3.35 -12.34 4.73
C SER A 154 -2.72 -12.05 6.10
N VAL A 155 -3.55 -12.11 7.14
CA VAL A 155 -3.14 -12.01 8.56
C VAL A 155 -3.13 -13.36 9.27
N ASP A 156 -3.18 -14.48 8.55
CA ASP A 156 -3.22 -15.83 9.13
C ASP A 156 -2.04 -16.09 10.09
N ASP A 157 -0.86 -15.54 9.80
CA ASP A 157 0.32 -15.68 10.66
C ASP A 157 0.18 -14.96 12.01
N PHE A 158 -0.63 -13.90 12.10
CA PHE A 158 -0.94 -13.22 13.36
C PHE A 158 -1.81 -14.11 14.25
N PHE A 159 -2.88 -14.68 13.68
CA PHE A 159 -3.73 -15.63 14.39
C PHE A 159 -2.98 -16.91 14.78
N ALA A 160 -2.05 -17.36 13.94
CA ALA A 160 -1.14 -18.45 14.28
C ALA A 160 -0.23 -18.09 15.47
N ALA A 161 0.21 -16.83 15.59
CA ALA A 161 0.99 -16.36 16.73
C ALA A 161 0.17 -16.34 18.04
N ILE A 162 -1.13 -15.98 17.99
CA ILE A 162 -2.03 -16.12 19.14
C ILE A 162 -2.16 -17.58 19.57
N ARG A 163 -2.36 -18.49 18.61
CA ARG A 163 -2.40 -19.94 18.87
C ARG A 163 -1.08 -20.46 19.43
N TYR A 164 0.05 -19.93 18.94
CA TYR A 164 1.38 -20.27 19.45
C TYR A 164 1.52 -19.90 20.93
N CYS A 165 1.08 -18.71 21.35
CA CYS A 165 1.08 -18.31 22.76
C CYS A 165 0.26 -19.27 23.64
N TYR A 166 -0.92 -19.69 23.18
CA TYR A 166 -1.73 -20.67 23.92
C TYR A 166 -1.03 -22.02 24.04
N ASN A 167 -0.50 -22.56 22.94
CA ASN A 167 0.19 -23.86 22.93
C ASN A 167 1.46 -23.83 23.78
N ARG A 168 2.16 -22.68 23.85
CA ARG A 168 3.38 -22.53 24.64
C ARG A 168 3.18 -22.71 26.14
N ARG A 169 1.96 -22.58 26.65
CA ARG A 169 1.63 -22.82 28.07
C ARG A 169 2.02 -24.21 28.56
N ALA A 170 1.99 -25.22 27.68
CA ALA A 170 2.40 -26.58 28.03
C ALA A 170 3.92 -26.73 28.24
N VAL A 171 4.72 -25.81 27.71
CA VAL A 171 6.19 -25.88 27.73
C VAL A 171 6.79 -24.80 28.64
N ASP A 172 6.19 -23.62 28.67
CA ASP A 172 6.66 -22.46 29.40
C ASP A 172 5.51 -21.88 30.24
N PRO A 173 5.51 -22.10 31.57
CA PRO A 173 4.43 -21.65 32.46
C PRO A 173 4.20 -20.14 32.42
N ARG A 174 5.17 -19.33 31.99
CA ARG A 174 5.02 -17.87 31.86
C ARG A 174 3.86 -17.51 30.92
N TYR A 175 3.58 -18.32 29.90
CA TYR A 175 2.49 -18.07 28.96
C TYR A 175 1.09 -18.27 29.54
N HIS A 176 0.94 -18.83 30.76
CA HIS A 176 -0.35 -18.81 31.46
C HIS A 176 -0.78 -17.40 31.87
N ARG A 177 0.18 -16.47 31.93
CA ARG A 177 -0.05 -15.07 32.32
C ARG A 177 -0.43 -14.17 31.14
N ILE A 178 -0.65 -14.71 29.94
CA ILE A 178 -1.15 -13.93 28.81
C ILE A 178 -2.42 -14.54 28.23
N THR A 179 -3.47 -13.72 28.10
CA THR A 179 -4.77 -14.14 27.59
C THR A 179 -5.31 -13.13 26.57
N PHE A 180 -5.94 -13.63 25.52
CA PHE A 180 -6.49 -12.83 24.44
C PHE A 180 -8.02 -12.84 24.45
N ALA A 181 -8.63 -11.71 24.10
CA ALA A 181 -10.06 -11.56 23.85
C ALA A 181 -10.28 -10.84 22.51
N MET A 182 -11.18 -11.33 21.66
CA MET A 182 -11.45 -10.74 20.34
C MET A 182 -12.91 -10.32 20.16
N PHE A 183 -13.14 -9.17 19.52
CA PHE A 183 -14.45 -8.58 19.30
C PHE A 183 -14.57 -8.13 17.84
N GLY A 184 -15.72 -8.39 17.21
CA GLY A 184 -15.94 -7.98 15.81
C GLY A 184 -17.25 -8.46 15.21
N VAL A 185 -17.44 -8.14 13.93
CA VAL A 185 -18.64 -8.44 13.12
C VAL A 185 -18.29 -9.34 11.94
N ALA A 186 -17.73 -10.52 12.23
CA ALA A 186 -17.36 -11.53 11.25
C ALA A 186 -17.66 -12.93 11.79
N SER A 187 -17.74 -13.94 10.92
CA SER A 187 -17.67 -15.33 11.38
C SER A 187 -16.21 -15.77 11.55
N PRO A 188 -15.91 -16.77 12.40
CA PRO A 188 -14.57 -17.34 12.50
C PRO A 188 -13.98 -17.83 11.16
N ALA A 189 -14.83 -18.24 10.23
CA ALA A 189 -14.42 -18.73 8.92
C ALA A 189 -14.02 -17.61 7.95
N ASP A 190 -14.51 -16.39 8.16
CA ASP A 190 -14.21 -15.24 7.30
C ASP A 190 -12.82 -14.67 7.62
N LEU A 191 -12.42 -14.70 8.90
CA LEU A 191 -11.21 -14.06 9.41
C LEU A 191 -9.89 -14.73 8.97
N LEU A 192 -9.95 -15.90 8.34
CA LEU A 192 -8.78 -16.72 8.00
C LEU A 192 -8.91 -17.33 6.62
N GLN A 193 -7.81 -17.33 5.85
CA GLN A 193 -7.74 -18.07 4.59
C GLN A 193 -7.37 -19.54 4.83
N ASP A 194 -6.39 -19.81 5.69
CA ASP A 194 -5.99 -21.16 6.08
C ASP A 194 -6.75 -21.66 7.32
N LYS A 195 -7.75 -22.52 7.07
CA LYS A 195 -8.58 -23.14 8.12
C LYS A 195 -7.81 -24.08 9.04
N GLN A 196 -6.62 -24.57 8.68
CA GLN A 196 -5.84 -25.48 9.54
C GLN A 196 -5.11 -24.75 10.67
N ARG A 197 -4.84 -23.44 10.50
CA ARG A 197 -4.03 -22.64 11.42
C ARG A 197 -4.88 -21.80 12.38
N THR A 198 -6.20 -22.00 12.39
CA THR A 198 -7.15 -21.24 13.20
C THR A 198 -6.94 -21.35 14.72
N PRO A 199 -6.97 -20.22 15.47
CA PRO A 199 -7.04 -20.20 16.93
C PRO A 199 -8.48 -20.39 17.43
N PHE A 200 -9.51 -20.33 16.58
CA PHE A 200 -10.90 -20.40 17.02
C PHE A 200 -11.31 -21.79 17.53
N ASN A 201 -10.55 -22.84 17.17
CA ASN A 201 -10.75 -24.21 17.68
C ASN A 201 -10.35 -24.39 19.16
N ILE A 202 -9.45 -23.54 19.66
CA ILE A 202 -9.00 -23.54 21.07
C ILE A 202 -9.65 -22.41 21.89
N GLY A 203 -10.43 -21.56 21.23
CA GLY A 203 -11.09 -20.42 21.85
C GLY A 203 -12.54 -20.70 22.28
N GLN A 204 -12.98 -20.00 23.31
CA GLN A 204 -14.36 -20.03 23.78
C GLN A 204 -15.18 -18.94 23.07
N ALA A 205 -16.16 -19.36 22.26
CA ALA A 205 -17.16 -18.46 21.69
C ALA A 205 -18.13 -17.98 22.77
N LEU A 206 -18.37 -16.67 22.83
CA LEU A 206 -19.37 -16.08 23.72
C LEU A 206 -20.42 -15.35 22.90
N SER A 207 -21.67 -15.80 23.01
CA SER A 207 -22.82 -15.16 22.38
C SER A 207 -23.29 -13.97 23.21
N LEU A 208 -23.58 -12.85 22.55
CA LEU A 208 -24.19 -11.68 23.19
C LEU A 208 -25.69 -11.66 22.86
N ASP A 209 -26.49 -11.92 23.88
CA ASP A 209 -27.94 -11.83 23.78
C ASP A 209 -28.45 -10.41 24.10
N GLY A 210 -29.71 -10.16 23.76
CA GLY A 210 -30.42 -8.95 24.16
C GLY A 210 -30.71 -8.94 25.66
N PHE A 211 -30.94 -7.76 26.22
CA PHE A 211 -31.27 -7.57 27.64
C PHE A 211 -32.55 -8.30 28.03
N SER A 212 -32.51 -8.97 29.17
CA SER A 212 -33.68 -9.45 29.88
C SER A 212 -34.28 -8.35 30.76
N LEU A 213 -35.55 -8.51 31.12
CA LEU A 213 -36.25 -7.53 31.97
C LEU A 213 -35.54 -7.31 33.31
N ALA A 214 -35.04 -8.38 33.94
CA ALA A 214 -34.33 -8.31 35.22
C ALA A 214 -33.03 -7.48 35.14
N GLU A 215 -32.31 -7.57 34.01
CA GLU A 215 -31.04 -6.86 33.80
C GLU A 215 -31.26 -5.35 33.55
N THR A 216 -32.40 -4.94 32.98
CA THR A 216 -32.65 -3.54 32.57
C THR A 216 -32.92 -2.53 33.70
N THR A 217 -32.83 -2.95 34.96
CA THR A 217 -33.03 -2.08 36.13
C THR A 217 -32.24 -0.75 36.08
N PRO A 218 -30.96 -0.69 35.63
CA PRO A 218 -30.23 0.57 35.53
C PRO A 218 -30.86 1.59 34.57
N LEU A 219 -31.58 1.13 33.55
CA LEU A 219 -32.27 1.99 32.58
C LEU A 219 -33.56 2.59 33.15
N ALA A 220 -34.10 2.05 34.24
CA ALA A 220 -35.33 2.57 34.86
C ALA A 220 -35.14 4.00 35.42
N LEU A 221 -33.93 4.30 35.92
CA LEU A 221 -33.62 5.55 36.62
C LEU A 221 -33.82 6.78 35.73
N GLY A 222 -33.44 6.71 34.45
CA GLY A 222 -33.62 7.82 33.51
C GLY A 222 -35.05 7.99 33.00
N LEU A 223 -35.96 7.04 33.29
CA LEU A 223 -37.38 7.12 32.89
C LEU A 223 -38.30 7.62 34.00
N GLN A 224 -37.77 7.88 35.21
CA GLN A 224 -38.56 8.36 36.35
C GLN A 224 -39.21 9.73 36.09
N GLU A 225 -38.61 10.55 35.23
CA GLU A 225 -39.09 11.88 34.85
C GLU A 225 -40.37 11.84 33.97
N LEU A 226 -40.79 10.66 33.49
CA LEU A 226 -41.99 10.51 32.65
C LEU A 226 -43.32 10.65 33.40
N GLY A 227 -43.30 10.73 34.74
CA GLY A 227 -44.50 10.91 35.57
C GLY A 227 -45.43 9.69 35.64
N VAL A 228 -44.94 8.50 35.29
CA VAL A 228 -45.73 7.25 35.32
C VAL A 228 -45.30 6.36 36.48
N SER A 229 -46.27 5.66 37.09
CA SER A 229 -46.08 4.82 38.29
C SER A 229 -45.06 3.69 38.13
N SER A 230 -44.80 3.23 36.91
CA SER A 230 -43.79 2.23 36.58
C SER A 230 -43.16 2.51 35.21
N PRO A 231 -41.82 2.44 35.05
CA PRO A 231 -41.15 2.60 33.77
C PRO A 231 -41.57 1.49 32.77
N PRO A 232 -41.90 1.83 31.49
CA PRO A 232 -42.40 0.86 30.51
C PRO A 232 -41.31 -0.03 29.90
N LEU A 233 -40.37 -0.53 30.70
CA LEU A 233 -39.23 -1.33 30.24
C LEU A 233 -39.66 -2.63 29.54
N ALA A 234 -40.74 -3.27 30.01
CA ALA A 234 -41.28 -4.47 29.37
C ALA A 234 -41.76 -4.20 27.94
N ASP A 235 -42.41 -3.07 27.70
CA ASP A 235 -42.87 -2.66 26.36
C ASP A 235 -41.71 -2.25 25.45
N ILE A 236 -40.72 -1.56 26.01
CA ILE A 236 -39.49 -1.23 25.28
C ILE A 236 -38.81 -2.54 24.83
N LEU A 237 -38.60 -3.49 25.74
CA LEU A 237 -37.98 -4.78 25.41
C LEU A 237 -38.82 -5.62 24.43
N ARG A 238 -40.15 -5.54 24.49
CA ARG A 238 -41.04 -6.17 23.52
C ARG A 238 -40.75 -5.67 22.10
N TRP A 239 -40.54 -4.37 21.92
CA TRP A 239 -40.22 -3.77 20.62
C TRP A 239 -38.79 -4.01 20.16
N THR A 240 -37.81 -3.95 21.07
CA THR A 240 -36.38 -4.01 20.71
C THR A 240 -35.81 -5.43 20.71
N GLY A 241 -36.53 -6.39 21.31
CA GLY A 241 -36.00 -7.71 21.60
C GLY A 241 -34.79 -7.68 22.55
N GLY A 242 -34.66 -6.62 23.35
CA GLY A 242 -33.53 -6.40 24.24
C GLY A 242 -32.24 -5.95 23.56
N GLN A 243 -32.27 -5.60 22.26
CA GLN A 243 -31.07 -5.09 21.60
C GLN A 243 -30.57 -3.82 22.31
N PRO A 244 -29.29 -3.74 22.75
CA PRO A 244 -28.79 -2.63 23.55
C PRO A 244 -29.01 -1.25 22.95
N PHE A 245 -28.64 -1.06 21.67
CA PHE A 245 -28.76 0.23 21.00
C PHE A 245 -30.21 0.71 20.89
N LEU A 246 -31.13 -0.12 20.37
CA LEU A 246 -32.53 0.28 20.25
C LEU A 246 -33.19 0.49 21.61
N THR A 247 -32.82 -0.31 22.62
CA THR A 247 -33.36 -0.16 23.98
C THR A 247 -32.97 1.20 24.54
N GLN A 248 -31.69 1.60 24.44
CA GLN A 248 -31.28 2.94 24.85
C GLN A 248 -31.89 4.05 23.98
N LYS A 249 -32.02 3.83 22.66
CA LYS A 249 -32.61 4.81 21.73
C LYS A 249 -34.05 5.13 22.08
N ILE A 250 -34.87 4.11 22.37
CA ILE A 250 -36.25 4.34 22.81
C ILE A 250 -36.27 5.02 24.18
N CYS A 251 -35.42 4.62 25.13
CA CYS A 251 -35.34 5.31 26.42
C CYS A 251 -35.03 6.81 26.26
N GLN A 252 -34.07 7.16 25.40
CA GLN A 252 -33.73 8.56 25.11
C GLN A 252 -34.90 9.29 24.44
N LEU A 253 -35.50 8.71 23.40
CA LEU A 253 -36.62 9.32 22.68
C LEU A 253 -37.81 9.58 23.60
N LEU A 254 -38.09 8.68 24.54
CA LEU A 254 -39.15 8.89 25.54
C LEU A 254 -38.87 10.10 26.43
N THR A 255 -37.61 10.39 26.76
CA THR A 255 -37.24 11.57 27.56
C THR A 255 -37.20 12.88 26.75
N GLU A 256 -37.04 12.81 25.43
CA GLU A 256 -36.94 14.00 24.55
C GLU A 256 -38.28 14.43 23.95
N VAL A 257 -39.25 13.51 23.89
CA VAL A 257 -40.61 13.82 23.45
C VAL A 257 -41.27 14.74 24.49
N GLY A 258 -41.78 15.90 24.03
CA GLY A 258 -42.53 16.86 24.86
C GLY A 258 -43.89 16.31 25.33
N GLU A 259 -44.89 17.17 25.58
CA GLU A 259 -46.22 16.70 25.99
C GLU A 259 -46.80 15.73 24.93
N PRO A 260 -47.10 14.47 25.30
CA PRO A 260 -47.72 13.54 24.37
C PRO A 260 -49.12 14.04 24.00
N PRO A 261 -49.70 13.57 22.87
CA PRO A 261 -51.13 13.72 22.60
C PRO A 261 -51.96 13.39 23.85
N THR A 262 -52.95 14.23 24.17
CA THR A 262 -53.77 14.19 25.39
C THR A 262 -54.56 12.89 25.60
N ASP A 263 -54.53 11.96 24.63
CA ASP A 263 -55.27 10.68 24.58
C ASP A 263 -54.36 9.45 24.84
N LEU A 264 -53.11 9.66 25.27
CA LEU A 264 -52.15 8.59 25.60
C LEU A 264 -52.07 8.32 27.11
N ASP A 265 -53.14 7.77 27.69
CA ASP A 265 -53.31 7.53 29.13
C ASP A 265 -52.35 6.50 29.77
N THR A 266 -51.59 5.75 28.98
CA THR A 266 -50.70 4.68 29.50
C THR A 266 -49.28 4.79 28.94
N ALA A 267 -48.28 4.43 29.74
CA ALA A 267 -46.89 4.40 29.29
C ALA A 267 -46.67 3.44 28.11
N SER A 268 -47.37 2.30 28.07
CA SER A 268 -47.30 1.36 26.94
C SER A 268 -47.68 2.03 25.61
N ARG A 269 -48.81 2.76 25.58
CA ARG A 269 -49.25 3.47 24.35
C ARG A 269 -48.28 4.57 23.97
N ARG A 270 -47.63 5.21 24.94
CA ARG A 270 -46.57 6.21 24.68
C ARG A 270 -45.36 5.56 24.00
N VAL A 271 -44.94 4.38 24.44
CA VAL A 271 -43.86 3.61 23.77
C VAL A 271 -44.25 3.26 22.34
N ASP A 272 -45.45 2.71 22.12
CA ASP A 272 -45.93 2.35 20.79
C ASP A 272 -45.93 3.58 19.84
N TRP A 273 -46.40 4.73 20.32
CA TRP A 273 -46.42 5.98 19.56
C TRP A 273 -45.02 6.48 19.21
N VAL A 274 -44.07 6.47 20.16
CA VAL A 274 -42.68 6.88 19.90
C VAL A 274 -42.03 5.96 18.88
N VAL A 275 -42.21 4.64 19.02
CA VAL A 275 -41.65 3.67 18.08
C VAL A 275 -42.22 3.89 16.68
N GLN A 276 -43.54 4.06 16.57
CA GLN A 276 -44.17 4.30 15.28
C GLN A 276 -43.66 5.60 14.63
N THR A 277 -43.78 6.73 15.33
CA THR A 277 -43.52 8.06 14.74
C THR A 277 -42.05 8.42 14.58
N ARG A 278 -41.15 7.86 15.42
CA ARG A 278 -39.72 8.21 15.43
C ARG A 278 -38.81 7.13 14.86
N LEU A 279 -39.24 5.87 14.78
CA LEU A 279 -38.40 4.76 14.32
C LEU A 279 -38.93 4.05 13.08
N ILE A 280 -40.25 3.90 12.92
CA ILE A 280 -40.85 3.17 11.79
C ILE A 280 -41.24 4.12 10.66
N ASP A 281 -41.99 5.18 10.98
CA ASP A 281 -42.43 6.16 10.01
C ASP A 281 -41.22 6.96 9.50
N ASN A 282 -41.06 7.03 8.18
CA ASN A 282 -39.94 7.69 7.52
C ASN A 282 -38.57 7.30 8.11
N TRP A 283 -38.40 6.02 8.43
CA TRP A 283 -37.25 5.50 9.17
C TRP A 283 -35.90 5.88 8.54
N GLU A 284 -35.80 5.94 7.21
CA GLU A 284 -34.55 6.27 6.52
C GLU A 284 -34.05 7.67 6.87
N ALA A 285 -34.96 8.64 7.01
CA ALA A 285 -34.62 10.01 7.39
C ALA A 285 -34.43 10.18 8.90
N ASN A 286 -35.06 9.32 9.71
CA ASN A 286 -35.04 9.39 11.17
C ASN A 286 -33.94 8.51 11.81
N ASP A 287 -33.17 7.77 11.01
CA ASP A 287 -32.13 6.86 11.50
C ASP A 287 -30.84 7.59 11.86
N GLU A 288 -30.93 8.46 12.87
CA GLU A 288 -29.78 9.13 13.49
C GLU A 288 -29.71 8.78 14.99
N PRO A 289 -28.54 8.36 15.52
CA PRO A 289 -27.38 7.87 14.77
C PRO A 289 -27.72 6.62 13.93
N GLU A 290 -26.96 6.40 12.85
CA GLU A 290 -27.19 5.32 11.88
C GLU A 290 -27.15 3.92 12.51
N HIS A 291 -28.18 3.13 12.21
CA HIS A 291 -28.25 1.72 12.56
C HIS A 291 -29.05 0.94 11.53
N LEU A 292 -30.27 1.37 11.24
CA LEU A 292 -31.15 0.73 10.27
C LEU A 292 -30.61 0.85 8.84
N ARG A 293 -30.06 2.01 8.47
CA ARG A 293 -29.40 2.22 7.18
C ARG A 293 -28.20 1.29 7.01
N THR A 294 -27.43 1.06 8.08
CA THR A 294 -26.31 0.11 8.08
C THR A 294 -26.77 -1.34 7.85
N ILE A 295 -27.90 -1.75 8.43
CA ILE A 295 -28.49 -3.08 8.18
C ILE A 295 -28.92 -3.19 6.71
N ARG A 296 -29.64 -2.18 6.20
CA ARG A 296 -30.06 -2.09 4.79
C ARG A 296 -28.87 -2.24 3.86
N ASP A 297 -27.87 -1.39 4.04
CA ASP A 297 -26.71 -1.31 3.16
C ASP A 297 -25.92 -2.62 3.19
N ARG A 298 -25.82 -3.30 4.34
CA ARG A 298 -25.18 -4.61 4.44
C ARG A 298 -25.93 -5.70 3.65
N ILE A 299 -27.26 -5.73 3.71
CA ILE A 299 -28.08 -6.68 2.93
C ILE A 299 -27.95 -6.42 1.42
N LEU A 300 -27.82 -5.16 1.02
CA LEU A 300 -27.77 -4.72 -0.38
C LEU A 300 -26.34 -4.62 -0.96
N ASN A 301 -25.30 -4.85 -0.16
CA ASN A 301 -23.90 -4.56 -0.52
C ASN A 301 -23.36 -5.43 -1.68
N GLN A 302 -23.84 -6.66 -1.84
CA GLN A 302 -23.32 -7.62 -2.84
C GLN A 302 -24.43 -8.06 -3.81
N PRO A 303 -24.49 -7.51 -5.04
CA PRO A 303 -25.61 -7.75 -5.97
C PRO A 303 -25.88 -9.23 -6.26
N THR A 304 -24.83 -10.06 -6.26
CA THR A 304 -24.92 -11.51 -6.49
C THR A 304 -25.60 -12.25 -5.33
N LEU A 305 -25.34 -11.84 -4.08
CA LEU A 305 -25.84 -12.46 -2.85
C LEU A 305 -27.18 -11.85 -2.40
N THR A 306 -27.41 -10.56 -2.66
CA THR A 306 -28.59 -9.80 -2.20
C THR A 306 -29.91 -10.48 -2.56
N SER A 307 -30.06 -11.02 -3.76
CA SER A 307 -31.27 -11.75 -4.17
C SER A 307 -31.53 -13.01 -3.34
N ARG A 308 -30.48 -13.74 -2.95
CA ARG A 308 -30.59 -14.91 -2.06
C ARG A 308 -30.91 -14.50 -0.63
N LEU A 309 -30.26 -13.45 -0.11
CA LEU A 309 -30.52 -12.93 1.24
C LEU A 309 -31.97 -12.45 1.38
N LEU A 310 -32.46 -11.69 0.40
CA LEU A 310 -33.83 -11.18 0.39
C LEU A 310 -34.85 -12.31 0.23
N GLY A 311 -34.59 -13.31 -0.61
CA GLY A 311 -35.45 -14.49 -0.75
C GLY A 311 -35.54 -15.31 0.54
N LEU A 312 -34.41 -15.59 1.18
CA LEU A 312 -34.34 -16.28 2.47
C LEU A 312 -35.03 -15.47 3.58
N TYR A 313 -34.81 -14.16 3.62
CA TYR A 313 -35.47 -13.28 4.59
C TYR A 313 -36.99 -13.19 4.35
N GLN A 314 -37.46 -13.24 3.10
CA GLN A 314 -38.88 -13.33 2.76
C GLN A 314 -39.54 -14.59 3.33
N GLN A 315 -38.85 -15.74 3.29
CA GLN A 315 -39.34 -16.98 3.91
C GLN A 315 -39.49 -16.82 5.43
N ILE A 316 -38.50 -16.20 6.07
CA ILE A 316 -38.52 -15.91 7.53
C ILE A 316 -39.67 -14.95 7.88
N LEU A 317 -39.95 -13.94 7.04
CA LEU A 317 -41.08 -13.03 7.22
C LEU A 317 -42.44 -13.71 6.97
N ALA A 318 -42.48 -14.78 6.18
CA ALA A 318 -43.66 -15.63 5.99
C ALA A 318 -43.84 -16.67 7.10
N ASP A 319 -43.07 -16.55 8.20
CA ASP A 319 -43.08 -17.46 9.34
C ASP A 319 -42.79 -18.93 8.97
N GLN A 320 -42.08 -19.16 7.86
CA GLN A 320 -41.58 -20.48 7.50
C GLN A 320 -40.43 -20.88 8.43
N VAL A 321 -40.34 -22.17 8.75
CA VAL A 321 -39.25 -22.71 9.57
C VAL A 321 -37.99 -22.81 8.71
N VAL A 322 -37.02 -21.95 8.99
CA VAL A 322 -35.70 -21.96 8.34
C VAL A 322 -34.65 -22.47 9.34
N PRO A 323 -34.25 -23.75 9.27
CA PRO A 323 -33.20 -24.31 10.12
C PRO A 323 -31.86 -23.63 9.86
N PHE A 324 -31.10 -23.40 10.92
CA PHE A 324 -29.77 -22.83 10.82
C PHE A 324 -28.76 -23.91 10.37
N ASP A 325 -28.21 -23.75 9.17
CA ASP A 325 -27.27 -24.67 8.53
C ASP A 325 -25.85 -24.11 8.37
N SER A 326 -25.62 -22.88 8.84
CA SER A 326 -24.34 -22.15 8.71
C SER A 326 -23.90 -21.89 7.25
N SER A 327 -24.83 -21.88 6.30
CA SER A 327 -24.58 -21.39 4.94
C SER A 327 -24.12 -19.93 4.94
N GLN A 328 -23.46 -19.52 3.85
CA GLN A 328 -22.92 -18.16 3.70
C GLN A 328 -24.04 -17.11 3.80
N GLU A 329 -25.16 -17.36 3.13
CA GLU A 329 -26.35 -16.50 3.13
C GLU A 329 -26.93 -16.32 4.54
N GLN A 330 -27.05 -17.42 5.30
CA GLN A 330 -27.57 -17.39 6.68
C GLN A 330 -26.62 -16.65 7.63
N THR A 331 -25.32 -16.85 7.46
CA THR A 331 -24.29 -16.17 8.25
C THR A 331 -24.32 -14.66 8.03
N GLU A 332 -24.45 -14.22 6.76
CA GLU A 332 -24.56 -12.80 6.45
C GLU A 332 -25.85 -12.16 6.98
N LEU A 333 -26.99 -12.87 6.92
CA LEU A 333 -28.23 -12.40 7.55
C LEU A 333 -28.10 -12.27 9.07
N LEU A 334 -27.39 -13.20 9.75
CA LEU A 334 -27.13 -13.11 11.19
C LEU A 334 -26.20 -11.93 11.52
N LEU A 335 -25.14 -11.71 10.74
CA LEU A 335 -24.19 -10.62 10.96
C LEU A 335 -24.77 -9.24 10.65
N SER A 336 -25.75 -9.14 9.74
CA SER A 336 -26.55 -7.92 9.56
C SER A 336 -27.34 -7.57 10.82
N GLY A 337 -27.65 -8.56 11.65
CA GLY A 337 -28.40 -8.38 12.89
C GLY A 337 -29.91 -8.32 12.70
N VAL A 338 -30.43 -8.42 11.48
CA VAL A 338 -31.88 -8.41 11.21
C VAL A 338 -32.58 -9.68 11.71
N VAL A 339 -31.85 -10.81 11.72
CA VAL A 339 -32.32 -12.10 12.26
C VAL A 339 -31.46 -12.56 13.44
N ALA A 340 -31.98 -13.51 14.21
CA ALA A 340 -31.28 -14.22 15.26
C ALA A 340 -31.57 -15.72 15.16
N ASN A 341 -30.59 -16.54 15.55
CA ASN A 341 -30.77 -17.97 15.72
C ASN A 341 -31.44 -18.24 17.07
N ARG A 342 -32.68 -18.72 17.06
CA ARG A 342 -33.41 -19.15 18.26
C ARG A 342 -33.71 -20.64 18.15
N GLN A 343 -33.11 -21.43 19.02
CA GLN A 343 -33.30 -22.89 19.07
C GLN A 343 -32.97 -23.60 17.73
N GLY A 344 -31.94 -23.15 17.01
CA GLY A 344 -31.52 -23.75 15.74
C GLY A 344 -32.33 -23.30 14.53
N CYS A 345 -33.19 -22.29 14.66
CA CYS A 345 -33.98 -21.71 13.57
C CYS A 345 -33.76 -20.20 13.46
N LEU A 346 -33.73 -19.67 12.24
CA LEU A 346 -33.64 -18.24 12.00
C LEU A 346 -35.00 -17.56 12.18
N LYS A 347 -35.03 -16.49 12.98
CA LYS A 347 -36.22 -15.66 13.20
C LYS A 347 -35.84 -14.18 13.15
N VAL A 348 -36.78 -13.32 12.73
CA VAL A 348 -36.59 -11.86 12.82
C VAL A 348 -36.29 -11.47 14.26
N LYS A 349 -35.25 -10.66 14.47
CA LYS A 349 -34.68 -10.44 15.80
C LYS A 349 -35.64 -9.69 16.74
N ASN A 350 -36.37 -8.71 16.20
CA ASN A 350 -37.35 -7.92 16.95
C ASN A 350 -38.48 -7.36 16.04
N PRO A 351 -39.59 -6.89 16.63
CA PRO A 351 -40.70 -6.29 15.88
C PRO A 351 -40.37 -5.03 15.08
N ILE A 352 -39.44 -4.18 15.54
CA ILE A 352 -39.03 -2.97 14.79
C ILE A 352 -38.45 -3.37 13.43
N TYR A 353 -37.55 -4.34 13.39
CA TYR A 353 -36.97 -4.83 12.15
C TYR A 353 -38.01 -5.47 11.23
N ARG A 354 -38.97 -6.22 11.80
CA ARG A 354 -40.09 -6.80 11.02
C ARG A 354 -40.96 -5.71 10.39
N ALA A 355 -41.18 -4.59 11.09
CA ALA A 355 -42.01 -3.48 10.60
C ALA A 355 -41.31 -2.69 9.49
N ILE A 356 -39.99 -2.50 9.61
CA ILE A 356 -39.17 -1.72 8.68
C ILE A 356 -38.76 -2.54 7.46
N PHE A 357 -38.07 -3.66 7.68
CA PHE A 357 -37.71 -4.62 6.64
C PHE A 357 -38.85 -5.63 6.51
N ASN A 358 -40.02 -5.13 6.09
CA ASN A 358 -41.25 -5.91 5.95
C ASN A 358 -41.36 -6.55 4.55
N HIS A 359 -42.47 -7.26 4.30
CA HIS A 359 -42.73 -7.91 3.00
C HIS A 359 -42.74 -6.93 1.83
N ASP A 360 -43.28 -5.72 2.01
CA ASP A 360 -43.36 -4.72 0.94
C ASP A 360 -41.97 -4.20 0.57
N TRP A 361 -41.14 -3.90 1.57
CA TRP A 361 -39.76 -3.47 1.37
C TRP A 361 -38.95 -4.55 0.65
N VAL A 362 -39.03 -5.81 1.09
CA VAL A 362 -38.34 -6.93 0.44
C VAL A 362 -38.82 -7.11 -1.00
N THR A 363 -40.14 -7.01 -1.22
CA THR A 363 -40.74 -7.13 -2.56
C THR A 363 -40.27 -6.03 -3.49
N GLN A 364 -40.19 -4.79 -3.00
CA GLN A 364 -39.67 -3.65 -3.75
C GLN A 364 -38.19 -3.82 -4.10
N GLN A 365 -37.35 -4.27 -3.16
CA GLN A 365 -35.93 -4.52 -3.47
C GLN A 365 -35.75 -5.67 -4.46
N LEU A 366 -36.55 -6.74 -4.34
CA LEU A 366 -36.52 -7.84 -5.30
C LEU A 366 -37.05 -7.42 -6.69
N SER A 367 -38.03 -6.50 -6.78
CA SER A 367 -38.54 -6.04 -8.08
C SER A 367 -37.49 -5.24 -8.88
N LEU A 368 -36.57 -4.55 -8.20
CA LEU A 368 -35.43 -3.88 -8.83
C LEU A 368 -34.39 -4.87 -9.40
N LEU A 369 -34.35 -6.09 -8.86
CA LEU A 369 -33.37 -7.12 -9.25
C LEU A 369 -33.90 -8.11 -10.29
N ARG A 370 -35.22 -8.41 -10.26
CA ARG A 370 -35.85 -9.38 -11.17
C ARG A 370 -35.94 -8.83 -12.60
N PRO A 371 -35.44 -9.55 -13.62
CA PRO A 371 -35.63 -9.15 -15.03
C PRO A 371 -37.10 -9.28 -15.49
N TYR A 372 -37.96 -9.92 -14.69
CA TYR A 372 -39.37 -10.19 -14.96
C TYR A 372 -40.33 -9.54 -13.94
N SER A 373 -39.92 -8.45 -13.30
CA SER A 373 -40.67 -7.82 -12.20
C SER A 373 -42.07 -7.33 -12.57
N GLU A 374 -42.23 -6.68 -13.72
CA GLU A 374 -43.51 -6.14 -14.19
C GLU A 374 -44.52 -7.27 -14.54
N PRO A 375 -44.18 -8.28 -15.38
CA PRO A 375 -45.06 -9.43 -15.62
C PRO A 375 -45.46 -10.17 -14.33
N PHE A 376 -44.52 -10.37 -13.42
CA PHE A 376 -44.76 -11.02 -12.13
C PHE A 376 -45.74 -10.26 -11.24
N THR A 377 -45.57 -8.94 -11.14
CA THR A 377 -46.45 -8.08 -10.32
C THR A 377 -47.88 -8.09 -10.85
N ASN A 378 -48.04 -8.02 -12.17
CA ASN A 378 -49.35 -8.06 -12.82
C ASN A 378 -50.02 -9.43 -12.67
N TRP A 379 -49.25 -10.52 -12.76
CA TRP A 379 -49.75 -11.87 -12.51
C TRP A 379 -50.23 -12.07 -11.07
N ILE A 380 -49.50 -11.54 -10.09
CA ILE A 380 -49.93 -11.56 -8.68
C ILE A 380 -51.20 -10.72 -8.47
N ALA A 381 -51.26 -9.52 -9.05
CA ALA A 381 -52.44 -8.64 -8.97
C ALA A 381 -53.70 -9.32 -9.54
N SER A 382 -53.53 -10.21 -10.52
CA SER A 382 -54.61 -11.03 -11.07
C SER A 382 -55.06 -12.21 -10.19
N GLN A 383 -54.53 -12.33 -8.96
CA GLN A 383 -54.67 -13.50 -8.09
C GLN A 383 -54.16 -14.80 -8.74
N GLN A 384 -53.08 -14.72 -9.53
CA GLN A 384 -52.47 -15.87 -10.22
C GLN A 384 -53.36 -16.53 -11.29
N LYS A 385 -54.38 -15.82 -11.79
CA LYS A 385 -55.36 -16.37 -12.74
C LYS A 385 -55.13 -15.90 -14.17
N ASP A 386 -54.54 -14.73 -14.36
CA ASP A 386 -54.35 -14.15 -15.69
C ASP A 386 -53.06 -14.65 -16.34
N SER A 387 -53.21 -15.63 -17.21
CA SER A 387 -52.10 -16.23 -17.95
C SER A 387 -51.44 -15.32 -19.00
N SER A 388 -51.97 -14.12 -19.27
CA SER A 388 -51.38 -13.18 -20.23
C SER A 388 -50.11 -12.49 -19.72
N HIS A 389 -49.90 -12.49 -18.41
CA HIS A 389 -48.73 -11.90 -17.75
C HIS A 389 -47.60 -12.92 -17.51
N LEU A 390 -47.80 -14.18 -17.89
CA LEU A 390 -46.78 -15.21 -17.81
C LEU A 390 -45.72 -15.02 -18.90
N LEU A 391 -44.49 -15.47 -18.63
CA LEU A 391 -43.36 -15.28 -19.54
C LEU A 391 -43.39 -16.32 -20.68
N SER A 392 -42.86 -15.94 -21.85
CA SER A 392 -42.68 -16.84 -23.01
C SER A 392 -41.37 -16.55 -23.75
N GLY A 393 -40.93 -17.50 -24.59
CA GLY A 393 -39.74 -17.36 -25.44
C GLY A 393 -38.46 -16.97 -24.69
N LEU A 394 -37.72 -15.99 -25.24
CA LEU A 394 -36.42 -15.55 -24.70
C LEU A 394 -36.54 -14.97 -23.29
N ALA A 395 -37.62 -14.22 -22.99
CA ALA A 395 -37.83 -13.62 -21.66
C ALA A 395 -38.00 -14.68 -20.57
N LEU A 396 -38.66 -15.82 -20.89
CA LEU A 396 -38.74 -16.96 -19.97
C LEU A 396 -37.37 -17.64 -19.80
N GLN A 397 -36.59 -17.80 -20.87
CA GLN A 397 -35.25 -18.39 -20.79
C GLN A 397 -34.29 -17.53 -19.95
N GLU A 398 -34.32 -16.22 -20.13
CA GLU A 398 -33.51 -15.26 -19.35
C GLU A 398 -33.96 -15.24 -17.88
N ALA A 399 -35.27 -15.27 -17.61
CA ALA A 399 -35.82 -15.33 -16.26
C ALA A 399 -35.46 -16.64 -15.53
N MET A 400 -35.53 -17.78 -16.22
CA MET A 400 -35.14 -19.08 -15.67
C MET A 400 -33.64 -19.15 -15.41
N ALA A 401 -32.80 -18.69 -16.35
CA ALA A 401 -31.35 -18.63 -16.16
C ALA A 401 -30.95 -17.70 -15.00
N TRP A 402 -31.66 -16.58 -14.84
CA TRP A 402 -31.46 -15.68 -13.71
C TRP A 402 -31.90 -16.30 -12.39
N ALA A 403 -32.98 -17.09 -12.37
CA ALA A 403 -33.55 -17.70 -11.16
C ALA A 403 -32.83 -18.97 -10.69
N ASP A 404 -32.20 -19.74 -11.59
CA ASP A 404 -31.59 -21.06 -11.30
C ASP A 404 -30.52 -21.00 -10.19
N GLU A 405 -29.83 -19.87 -10.07
CA GLU A 405 -28.81 -19.67 -9.03
C GLU A 405 -29.32 -18.90 -7.80
N LYS A 406 -30.63 -18.60 -7.70
CA LYS A 406 -31.19 -17.71 -6.67
C LYS A 406 -32.19 -18.46 -5.78
N GLN A 407 -31.99 -18.41 -4.46
CA GLN A 407 -32.91 -18.99 -3.48
C GLN A 407 -34.16 -18.10 -3.31
N LEU A 408 -35.04 -18.11 -4.31
CA LEU A 408 -36.26 -17.29 -4.38
C LEU A 408 -37.44 -17.88 -3.60
N SER A 409 -38.55 -17.14 -3.54
CA SER A 409 -39.77 -17.56 -2.86
C SER A 409 -40.55 -18.65 -3.62
N ASP A 410 -41.43 -19.37 -2.93
CA ASP A 410 -42.34 -20.34 -3.55
C ASP A 410 -43.23 -19.70 -4.65
N LEU A 411 -43.53 -18.41 -4.53
CA LEU A 411 -44.33 -17.68 -5.52
C LEU A 411 -43.55 -17.42 -6.81
N ASP A 412 -42.26 -17.09 -6.73
CA ASP A 412 -41.39 -16.95 -7.89
C ASP A 412 -41.28 -18.27 -8.65
N TYR A 413 -41.05 -19.38 -7.94
CA TYR A 413 -40.98 -20.70 -8.56
C TYR A 413 -42.32 -21.12 -9.18
N ARG A 414 -43.45 -20.80 -8.56
CA ARG A 414 -44.78 -21.03 -9.17
C ARG A 414 -44.97 -20.21 -10.43
N PHE A 415 -44.61 -18.93 -10.44
CA PHE A 415 -44.71 -18.07 -11.63
C PHE A 415 -43.88 -18.62 -12.80
N LEU A 416 -42.62 -18.97 -12.55
CA LEU A 416 -41.71 -19.50 -13.57
C LEU A 416 -42.17 -20.87 -14.09
N ARG A 417 -42.62 -21.76 -13.19
CA ARG A 417 -43.16 -23.07 -13.56
C ARG A 417 -44.45 -22.96 -14.37
N THR A 418 -45.34 -22.05 -13.99
CA THR A 418 -46.61 -21.82 -14.72
C THR A 418 -46.34 -21.22 -16.10
N SER A 419 -45.37 -20.31 -16.20
CA SER A 419 -44.89 -19.77 -17.48
C SER A 419 -44.28 -20.87 -18.38
N GLN A 420 -43.49 -21.78 -17.81
CA GLN A 420 -42.92 -22.92 -18.52
C GLN A 420 -43.99 -23.90 -19.05
N GLN A 421 -45.01 -24.20 -18.26
CA GLN A 421 -46.11 -25.07 -18.68
C GLN A 421 -46.97 -24.46 -19.79
N GLN A 422 -47.22 -23.15 -19.73
CA GLN A 422 -47.95 -22.45 -20.78
C GLN A 422 -47.15 -22.39 -22.08
N GLU A 423 -45.84 -22.13 -22.03
CA GLU A 423 -44.98 -22.13 -23.21
C GLU A 423 -44.94 -23.52 -23.85
N GLN A 424 -44.91 -24.59 -23.05
CA GLN A 424 -44.98 -25.96 -23.56
C GLN A 424 -46.30 -26.24 -24.28
N GLN A 425 -47.43 -25.81 -23.73
CA GLN A 425 -48.75 -25.91 -24.37
C GLN A 425 -48.86 -25.05 -25.64
N ARG A 426 -48.25 -23.85 -25.63
CA ARG A 426 -48.19 -22.92 -26.77
C ARG A 426 -47.34 -23.48 -27.91
N ILE A 427 -46.22 -24.13 -27.61
CA ILE A 427 -45.40 -24.86 -28.58
C ILE A 427 -46.21 -26.04 -29.16
N GLU A 428 -46.97 -26.76 -28.35
CA GLU A 428 -47.83 -27.86 -28.80
C GLU A 428 -49.01 -27.40 -29.69
N THR A 429 -49.61 -26.24 -29.41
CA THR A 429 -50.67 -25.64 -30.25
C THR A 429 -50.12 -24.97 -31.51
N GLN A 430 -48.96 -24.31 -31.43
CA GLN A 430 -48.25 -23.77 -32.60
C GLN A 430 -47.77 -24.87 -33.54
N LEU A 431 -47.41 -26.06 -33.04
CA LEU A 431 -47.05 -27.21 -33.88
C LEU A 431 -48.24 -27.71 -34.74
N ALA A 432 -49.48 -27.46 -34.29
CA ALA A 432 -50.71 -27.79 -35.00
C ALA A 432 -51.14 -26.70 -36.00
N GLU A 433 -50.84 -25.42 -35.74
CA GLU A 433 -51.13 -24.29 -36.64
C GLU A 433 -49.99 -24.03 -37.66
N GLU A 434 -48.75 -24.45 -37.37
CA GLU A 434 -47.58 -24.29 -38.22
C GLU A 434 -47.67 -25.07 -39.55
N GLN A 435 -48.51 -26.11 -39.68
CA GLN A 435 -48.59 -26.85 -40.94
C GLN A 435 -49.11 -25.98 -42.10
N GLN A 436 -49.85 -24.90 -41.82
CA GLN A 436 -50.47 -24.05 -42.84
C GLN A 436 -49.73 -22.71 -43.04
N GLN A 437 -48.92 -22.26 -42.08
CA GLN A 437 -48.04 -21.08 -42.19
C GLN A 437 -46.57 -21.42 -42.51
N ARG A 438 -46.15 -22.69 -42.41
CA ARG A 438 -44.77 -23.14 -42.70
C ARG A 438 -44.30 -22.80 -44.09
N GLU A 439 -45.17 -22.77 -45.09
CA GLU A 439 -44.74 -22.48 -46.47
C GLU A 439 -44.36 -21.00 -46.70
N GLN A 440 -44.98 -20.06 -45.97
CA GLN A 440 -44.66 -18.63 -46.10
C GLN A 440 -43.54 -18.19 -45.14
N ILE A 441 -43.49 -18.75 -43.92
CA ILE A 441 -42.45 -18.46 -42.92
C ILE A 441 -41.11 -19.14 -43.30
N GLN A 442 -41.11 -20.33 -43.94
CA GLN A 442 -39.86 -20.94 -44.43
C GLN A 442 -39.13 -20.06 -45.46
N PHE A 443 -39.87 -19.31 -46.28
CA PHE A 443 -39.28 -18.40 -47.26
C PHE A 443 -38.61 -17.18 -46.58
N ALA A 444 -39.28 -16.55 -45.60
CA ALA A 444 -38.73 -15.41 -44.85
C ALA A 444 -37.60 -15.80 -43.87
N LEU A 445 -37.73 -16.94 -43.18
CA LEU A 445 -36.66 -17.51 -42.33
C LEU A 445 -35.47 -18.00 -43.15
N GLY A 446 -35.68 -18.42 -44.40
CA GLY A 446 -34.61 -18.76 -45.34
C GLY A 446 -33.73 -17.55 -45.65
N VAL A 447 -34.34 -16.41 -45.99
CA VAL A 447 -33.61 -15.16 -46.30
C VAL A 447 -32.88 -14.59 -45.08
N THR A 448 -33.47 -14.65 -43.88
CA THR A 448 -32.81 -14.17 -42.64
C THR A 448 -31.73 -15.12 -42.14
N ARG A 449 -31.92 -16.44 -42.21
CA ARG A 449 -30.85 -17.42 -41.93
C ARG A 449 -29.69 -17.27 -42.91
N GLU A 450 -29.98 -17.07 -44.20
CA GLU A 450 -28.97 -16.82 -45.21
C GLU A 450 -28.23 -15.51 -44.93
N ALA A 451 -28.92 -14.43 -44.52
CA ALA A 451 -28.30 -13.17 -44.12
C ALA A 451 -27.37 -13.33 -42.91
N HIS A 452 -27.78 -14.07 -41.87
CA HIS A 452 -26.92 -14.35 -40.71
C HIS A 452 -25.69 -15.21 -41.07
N GLN A 453 -25.87 -16.24 -41.90
CA GLN A 453 -24.75 -17.05 -42.39
C GLN A 453 -23.78 -16.21 -43.22
N VAL A 454 -24.29 -15.33 -44.08
CA VAL A 454 -23.48 -14.39 -44.87
C VAL A 454 -22.72 -13.42 -43.95
N ILE A 455 -23.36 -12.81 -42.95
CA ILE A 455 -22.66 -11.91 -42.00
C ILE A 455 -21.56 -12.67 -41.24
N ALA A 456 -21.85 -13.88 -40.75
CA ALA A 456 -20.88 -14.69 -40.02
C ALA A 456 -19.69 -15.09 -40.91
N ALA A 457 -19.97 -15.55 -42.13
CA ALA A 457 -18.95 -15.92 -43.12
C ALA A 457 -18.10 -14.70 -43.52
N VAL A 458 -18.72 -13.55 -43.77
CA VAL A 458 -18.04 -12.29 -44.11
C VAL A 458 -17.22 -11.78 -42.94
N LYS A 459 -17.73 -11.80 -41.70
CA LYS A 459 -16.96 -11.43 -40.49
C LYS A 459 -15.75 -12.36 -40.29
N LEU A 460 -15.89 -13.65 -40.57
CA LEU A 460 -14.79 -14.61 -40.49
C LEU A 460 -13.75 -14.37 -41.59
N ALA A 461 -14.19 -14.16 -42.83
CA ALA A 461 -13.33 -13.86 -43.97
C ALA A 461 -12.58 -12.53 -43.78
N SER A 462 -13.27 -11.49 -43.32
CA SER A 462 -12.67 -10.19 -43.00
C SER A 462 -11.67 -10.32 -41.85
N ARG A 463 -11.98 -11.08 -40.80
CA ARG A 463 -11.04 -11.38 -39.70
C ARG A 463 -9.78 -12.09 -40.20
N GLN A 464 -9.90 -13.08 -41.09
CA GLN A 464 -8.76 -13.79 -41.67
C GLN A 464 -7.89 -12.88 -42.55
N ARG A 465 -8.51 -11.99 -43.34
CA ARG A 465 -7.79 -10.99 -44.16
C ARG A 465 -7.07 -9.96 -43.28
N VAL A 466 -7.74 -9.43 -42.27
CA VAL A 466 -7.18 -8.42 -41.35
C VAL A 466 -6.05 -8.97 -40.50
N LYS A 467 -6.09 -10.25 -40.09
CA LYS A 467 -4.95 -10.91 -39.42
C LYS A 467 -3.64 -10.89 -40.23
N ARG A 468 -3.73 -10.76 -41.56
CA ARG A 468 -2.54 -10.68 -42.44
C ARG A 468 -2.04 -9.25 -42.61
N LEU A 469 -2.89 -8.25 -42.40
CA LEU A 469 -2.53 -6.84 -42.52
C LEU A 469 -1.64 -6.41 -41.35
N ARG A 470 -0.73 -5.47 -41.64
CA ARG A 470 0.04 -4.73 -40.65
C ARG A 470 -0.30 -3.25 -40.81
N LEU A 471 -0.33 -2.52 -39.70
CA LEU A 471 -0.34 -1.07 -39.79
C LEU A 471 0.94 -0.59 -40.52
N PRO A 472 0.86 0.51 -41.28
CA PRO A 472 2.02 1.06 -41.94
C PRO A 472 3.07 1.51 -40.91
N SER A 473 4.36 1.42 -41.27
CA SER A 473 5.49 1.65 -40.36
C SER A 473 5.56 3.07 -39.79
N TRP A 474 4.92 4.07 -40.41
CA TRP A 474 4.86 5.43 -39.88
C TRP A 474 4.17 5.53 -38.51
N TRP A 475 3.33 4.54 -38.14
CA TRP A 475 2.78 4.45 -36.78
C TRP A 475 3.85 4.23 -35.71
N VAL A 476 4.97 3.59 -36.05
CA VAL A 476 6.12 3.43 -35.14
C VAL A 476 6.70 4.79 -34.80
N LEU A 477 6.90 5.65 -35.81
CA LEU A 477 7.41 7.01 -35.61
C LEU A 477 6.42 7.86 -34.80
N LEU A 478 5.13 7.82 -35.14
CA LEU A 478 4.11 8.60 -34.44
C LEU A 478 4.02 8.20 -32.96
N VAL A 479 3.89 6.90 -32.67
CA VAL A 479 3.76 6.41 -31.29
C VAL A 479 5.07 6.56 -30.53
N GLY A 480 6.21 6.25 -31.15
CA GLY A 480 7.53 6.39 -30.53
C GLY A 480 7.83 7.84 -30.17
N CYS A 481 7.69 8.80 -31.11
CA CYS A 481 7.91 10.22 -30.82
C CYS A 481 6.89 10.78 -29.82
N GLY A 482 5.61 10.40 -29.92
CA GLY A 482 4.58 10.85 -28.98
C GLY A 482 4.82 10.35 -27.54
N THR A 483 5.25 9.09 -27.39
CA THR A 483 5.60 8.55 -26.08
C THR A 483 6.92 9.11 -25.55
N ALA A 484 7.92 9.34 -26.40
CA ALA A 484 9.16 10.02 -26.03
C ALA A 484 8.89 11.43 -25.50
N LEU A 485 8.04 12.21 -26.18
CA LEU A 485 7.65 13.55 -25.72
C LEU A 485 6.97 13.49 -24.35
N LEU A 486 6.06 12.53 -24.14
CA LEU A 486 5.36 12.36 -22.87
C LEU A 486 6.32 11.99 -21.72
N VAL A 487 7.25 11.06 -21.95
CA VAL A 487 8.26 10.68 -20.96
C VAL A 487 9.21 11.84 -20.69
N TRP A 488 9.64 12.57 -21.71
CA TRP A 488 10.50 13.75 -21.56
C TRP A 488 9.81 14.85 -20.73
N LEU A 489 8.53 15.14 -21.00
CA LEU A 489 7.74 16.06 -20.18
C LEU A 489 7.64 15.59 -18.71
N LEU A 490 7.51 14.29 -18.48
CA LEU A 490 7.51 13.70 -17.14
C LEU A 490 8.88 13.81 -16.46
N CYS A 491 9.99 13.68 -17.21
CA CYS A 491 11.33 13.91 -16.67
C CYS A 491 11.50 15.35 -16.18
N LEU A 492 10.98 16.35 -16.90
CA LEU A 492 11.08 17.77 -16.50
C LEU A 492 10.43 18.09 -15.15
N THR A 493 9.49 17.26 -14.68
CA THR A 493 8.86 17.47 -13.37
C THR A 493 9.72 16.99 -12.19
N GLY A 494 10.75 16.17 -12.44
CA GLY A 494 11.58 15.54 -11.40
C GLY A 494 10.96 14.28 -10.78
N TRP A 495 9.77 13.85 -11.19
CA TRP A 495 9.10 12.68 -10.62
C TRP A 495 9.88 11.37 -10.76
N LEU A 496 10.72 11.25 -11.81
CA LEU A 496 11.51 10.04 -12.07
C LEU A 496 12.89 10.04 -11.39
N GLN A 497 13.30 11.17 -10.80
CA GLN A 497 14.66 11.41 -10.29
C GLN A 497 15.06 10.42 -9.18
N SER A 498 14.18 10.20 -8.21
CA SER A 498 14.43 9.25 -7.11
C SER A 498 14.62 7.80 -7.62
N SER A 499 13.87 7.40 -8.64
CA SER A 499 14.01 6.07 -9.24
C SER A 499 15.33 5.90 -9.99
N GLU A 500 15.77 6.94 -10.72
CA GLU A 500 17.08 6.93 -11.41
C GLU A 500 18.24 6.87 -10.40
N TRP A 501 18.16 7.62 -9.29
CA TRP A 501 19.16 7.56 -8.22
C TRP A 501 19.23 6.19 -7.56
N THR A 502 18.09 5.59 -7.25
CA THR A 502 18.03 4.27 -6.60
C THR A 502 18.65 3.18 -7.49
N LEU A 503 18.46 3.28 -8.82
CA LEU A 503 19.10 2.37 -9.77
C LEU A 503 20.61 2.61 -9.88
N LEU A 504 21.06 3.87 -9.87
CA LEU A 504 22.48 4.20 -9.81
C LEU A 504 23.13 3.64 -8.53
N ASP A 505 22.46 3.77 -7.39
CA ASP A 505 22.93 3.26 -6.10
C ASP A 505 23.11 1.73 -6.12
N SER A 506 22.15 1.03 -6.73
CA SER A 506 22.21 -0.41 -6.94
C SER A 506 23.43 -0.84 -7.78
N PHE A 507 23.88 0.01 -8.73
CA PHE A 507 25.09 -0.27 -9.52
C PHE A 507 26.38 -0.16 -8.70
N PHE A 508 26.45 0.80 -7.76
CA PHE A 508 27.59 0.89 -6.84
C PHE A 508 27.68 -0.35 -5.95
N GLN A 509 26.55 -0.81 -5.41
CA GLN A 509 26.47 -2.01 -4.57
C GLN A 509 26.88 -3.27 -5.34
N LEU A 510 26.36 -3.44 -6.57
CA LEU A 510 26.71 -4.58 -7.41
C LEU A 510 28.22 -4.63 -7.74
N ARG A 511 28.86 -3.47 -7.91
CA ARG A 511 30.30 -3.37 -8.20
C ARG A 511 31.18 -3.64 -6.97
N GLN A 512 30.71 -3.35 -5.75
CA GLN A 512 31.49 -3.39 -4.49
C GLN A 512 32.30 -4.68 -4.29
N GLY A 513 31.74 -5.84 -4.68
CA GLY A 513 32.39 -7.14 -4.56
C GLY A 513 33.66 -7.30 -5.40
N THR A 514 33.83 -6.48 -6.45
CA THR A 514 34.94 -6.60 -7.43
C THR A 514 36.05 -5.56 -7.25
N THR A 515 35.83 -4.49 -6.48
CA THR A 515 36.84 -3.44 -6.30
C THR A 515 37.95 -3.89 -5.34
N PRO A 516 39.25 -3.80 -5.71
CA PRO A 516 40.36 -4.06 -4.80
C PRO A 516 40.49 -2.95 -3.74
N MET A 517 41.26 -3.19 -2.67
CA MET A 517 41.62 -2.14 -1.72
C MET A 517 42.51 -1.08 -2.37
N ASP A 518 42.36 0.19 -2.01
CA ASP A 518 43.26 1.26 -2.47
C ASP A 518 44.53 1.31 -1.58
N PRO A 519 45.73 0.99 -2.10
CA PRO A 519 46.94 0.94 -1.30
C PRO A 519 47.51 2.32 -0.95
N ARG A 520 47.01 3.40 -1.57
CA ARG A 520 47.55 4.77 -1.39
C ARG A 520 47.00 5.48 -0.16
N ILE A 521 45.88 5.01 0.38
CA ILE A 521 45.15 5.66 1.47
C ILE A 521 45.06 4.73 2.67
N THR A 522 45.42 5.24 3.84
CA THR A 522 45.24 4.56 5.13
C THR A 522 44.33 5.41 6.02
N LEU A 523 43.35 4.77 6.67
CA LEU A 523 42.46 5.40 7.63
C LEU A 523 42.94 5.11 9.05
N VAL A 524 43.02 6.15 9.86
CA VAL A 524 43.17 6.08 11.31
C VAL A 524 41.83 6.51 11.91
N THR A 525 41.07 5.54 12.39
CA THR A 525 39.71 5.77 12.88
C THR A 525 39.71 6.03 14.37
N ILE A 526 38.85 6.95 14.81
CA ILE A 526 38.51 7.15 16.22
C ILE A 526 37.17 6.45 16.44
N ASP A 527 37.21 5.25 17.01
CA ASP A 527 36.03 4.43 17.30
C ASP A 527 35.55 4.57 18.75
N GLU A 528 34.47 3.87 19.10
CA GLU A 528 33.88 3.95 20.44
C GLU A 528 34.83 3.43 21.54
N ALA A 529 35.69 2.45 21.22
CA ALA A 529 36.68 1.94 22.16
C ALA A 529 37.78 2.98 22.43
N ASP A 530 38.20 3.70 21.39
CA ASP A 530 39.13 4.84 21.52
C ASP A 530 38.54 5.92 22.43
N LEU A 531 37.27 6.28 22.26
CA LEU A 531 36.60 7.29 23.10
C LEU A 531 36.47 6.83 24.56
N GLN A 532 36.10 5.58 24.79
CA GLN A 532 36.00 5.01 26.13
C GLN A 532 37.35 4.97 26.84
N GLN A 533 38.43 4.64 26.13
CA GLN A 533 39.77 4.63 26.70
C GLN A 533 40.28 6.03 27.03
N VAL A 534 40.05 6.99 26.14
CA VAL A 534 40.42 8.40 26.35
C VAL A 534 39.55 9.05 27.44
N GLY A 535 38.30 8.60 27.58
CA GLY A 535 37.36 9.01 28.63
C GLY A 535 36.59 10.30 28.34
N ARG A 536 36.79 10.93 27.18
CA ARG A 536 36.07 12.16 26.77
C ARG A 536 36.15 12.44 25.27
N TYR A 537 35.20 13.22 24.77
CA TYR A 537 35.19 13.82 23.43
C TYR A 537 34.83 15.32 23.52
N PRO A 538 35.46 16.23 22.75
CA PRO A 538 36.56 16.01 21.81
C PRO A 538 37.83 15.43 22.44
N ILE A 539 38.60 14.67 21.66
CA ILE A 539 39.86 14.06 22.13
C ILE A 539 40.86 15.16 22.53
N PRO A 540 41.56 15.04 23.70
CA PRO A 540 42.65 15.92 24.11
C PRO A 540 43.69 16.19 23.02
N ASP A 541 44.19 17.42 22.96
CA ASP A 541 45.21 17.81 22.00
C ASP A 541 46.53 17.04 22.22
N GLU A 542 46.87 16.69 23.46
CA GLU A 542 48.03 15.85 23.79
C GLU A 542 47.97 14.47 23.12
N VAL A 543 46.79 13.85 23.07
CA VAL A 543 46.60 12.54 22.42
C VAL A 543 46.75 12.67 20.90
N ILE A 544 46.28 13.78 20.31
CA ILE A 544 46.46 14.06 18.89
C ILE A 544 47.94 14.32 18.56
N VAL A 545 48.66 15.05 19.41
CA VAL A 545 50.12 15.26 19.29
C VAL A 545 50.85 13.92 19.29
N ASP A 546 50.57 13.05 20.26
CA ASP A 546 51.24 11.74 20.36
C ASP A 546 50.95 10.87 19.14
N ALA A 547 49.71 10.86 18.65
CA ALA A 547 49.35 10.14 17.44
C ALA A 547 50.08 10.70 16.20
N LEU A 548 50.13 12.03 16.04
CA LEU A 548 50.80 12.67 14.91
C LEU A 548 52.31 12.43 14.90
N GLN A 549 52.97 12.49 16.06
CA GLN A 549 54.41 12.20 16.18
C GLN A 549 54.73 10.75 15.79
N LYS A 550 53.91 9.79 16.22
CA LYS A 550 54.05 8.37 15.86
C LYS A 550 53.81 8.13 14.37
N LEU A 551 52.82 8.79 13.79
CA LEU A 551 52.55 8.72 12.36
C LEU A 551 53.72 9.31 11.56
N GLU A 552 54.23 10.48 11.95
CA GLU A 552 55.33 11.17 11.27
C GLU A 552 56.62 10.33 11.24
N ALA A 553 56.88 9.55 12.29
CA ALA A 553 58.02 8.63 12.34
C ALA A 553 58.02 7.60 11.20
N GLN A 554 56.85 7.27 10.65
CA GLN A 554 56.71 6.37 9.50
C GLN A 554 56.73 7.09 8.13
N GLN A 555 56.91 8.41 8.10
CA GLN A 555 57.02 9.23 6.89
C GLN A 555 55.82 9.12 5.93
N PRO A 556 54.59 9.45 6.37
CA PRO A 556 53.43 9.56 5.50
C PRO A 556 53.59 10.73 4.54
N ARG A 557 53.03 10.59 3.34
CA ARG A 557 53.13 11.64 2.32
C ARG A 557 52.28 12.85 2.67
N GLN A 558 51.08 12.62 3.20
CA GLN A 558 50.15 13.64 3.69
C GLN A 558 49.30 13.05 4.81
N ILE A 559 48.89 13.88 5.76
CA ILE A 559 47.98 13.55 6.86
C ILE A 559 46.79 14.52 6.81
N GLY A 560 45.57 14.02 6.69
CA GLY A 560 44.35 14.80 6.74
C GLY A 560 43.62 14.62 8.06
N LEU A 561 43.30 15.71 8.76
CA LEU A 561 42.54 15.70 10.01
C LEU A 561 41.06 15.93 9.73
N VAL A 562 40.24 14.90 9.80
CA VAL A 562 38.80 14.94 9.51
C VAL A 562 37.98 15.18 10.79
N PHE A 563 38.40 16.16 11.58
CA PHE A 563 37.69 16.67 12.75
C PHE A 563 38.09 18.13 13.02
N TYR A 564 37.16 18.93 13.54
CA TYR A 564 37.42 20.34 13.81
C TYR A 564 38.36 20.52 15.00
N ARG A 565 39.15 21.59 14.95
CA ARG A 565 40.06 21.97 16.03
C ARG A 565 40.24 23.48 16.12
N ASP A 566 39.13 24.21 16.03
CA ASP A 566 39.07 25.68 16.13
C ASP A 566 39.25 26.17 17.57
N LEU A 567 38.83 25.37 18.55
CA LEU A 567 38.96 25.63 19.98
C LEU A 567 40.02 24.74 20.64
N PRO A 568 40.71 25.24 21.69
CA PRO A 568 41.71 24.48 22.44
C PRO A 568 41.06 23.32 23.22
N VAL A 569 41.71 22.15 23.26
CA VAL A 569 41.22 20.96 23.99
C VAL A 569 42.30 20.42 24.92
N GLU A 570 42.49 21.10 26.05
CA GLU A 570 43.51 20.78 27.07
C GLU A 570 43.37 19.39 27.71
N PRO A 571 44.47 18.66 28.00
CA PRO A 571 45.86 19.13 27.91
C PRO A 571 46.44 19.05 26.50
N GLY A 572 47.42 19.91 26.20
CA GLY A 572 48.35 19.75 25.07
C GLY A 572 48.22 20.74 23.92
N THR A 573 47.38 21.78 24.05
CA THR A 573 47.11 22.74 22.98
C THR A 573 48.37 23.43 22.45
N GLU A 574 49.25 23.90 23.34
CA GLU A 574 50.49 24.61 22.94
C GLU A 574 51.40 23.70 22.10
N ARG A 575 51.56 22.44 22.53
CA ARG A 575 52.33 21.43 21.79
C ARG A 575 51.70 21.13 20.43
N LEU A 576 50.37 21.09 20.33
CA LEU A 576 49.67 20.89 19.06
C LEU A 576 49.88 22.08 18.12
N HIS A 577 49.82 23.30 18.63
CA HIS A 577 50.11 24.50 17.85
C HIS A 577 51.55 24.53 17.32
N GLU A 578 52.55 24.17 18.14
CA GLU A 578 53.95 24.03 17.71
C GLU A 578 54.10 22.97 16.61
N LEU A 579 53.41 21.84 16.77
CA LEU A 579 53.42 20.76 15.80
C LEU A 579 52.75 21.18 14.47
N PHE A 580 51.63 21.88 14.50
CA PHE A 580 51.01 22.47 13.31
C PHE A 580 51.86 23.55 12.64
N ALA A 581 52.66 24.30 13.41
CA ALA A 581 53.56 25.30 12.85
C ALA A 581 54.78 24.67 12.14
N THR A 582 55.14 23.43 12.48
CA THR A 582 56.34 22.74 11.98
C THR A 582 56.06 21.67 10.92
N MET A 583 54.96 20.92 11.04
CA MET A 583 54.60 19.86 10.10
C MET A 583 54.02 20.41 8.79
N SER A 584 54.69 20.12 7.66
CA SER A 584 54.29 20.60 6.32
C SER A 584 53.34 19.66 5.57
N ASN A 585 53.13 18.44 6.09
CA ASN A 585 52.33 17.38 5.48
C ASN A 585 50.97 17.18 6.17
N VAL A 586 50.60 18.01 7.17
CA VAL A 586 49.31 17.94 7.87
C VAL A 586 48.33 18.94 7.26
N ILE A 587 47.10 18.53 6.99
CA ILE A 587 46.01 19.39 6.51
C ILE A 587 44.85 19.32 7.49
N GLY A 588 44.47 20.49 8.02
CA GLY A 588 43.31 20.66 8.89
C GLY A 588 42.03 20.99 8.11
N ILE A 589 40.92 21.08 8.83
CA ILE A 589 39.62 21.37 8.23
C ILE A 589 38.99 22.67 8.72
N GLU A 590 38.22 23.26 7.83
CA GLU A 590 37.29 24.36 8.11
C GLU A 590 35.88 24.00 7.59
N LYS A 591 34.91 24.82 7.97
CA LYS A 591 33.57 24.82 7.39
C LYS A 591 33.25 26.23 6.90
N VAL A 592 32.89 26.34 5.62
CA VAL A 592 32.78 27.64 4.94
C VAL A 592 31.31 28.03 4.68
N ILE A 593 30.42 27.05 4.47
CA ILE A 593 29.00 27.28 4.19
C ILE A 593 28.15 27.07 5.45
N GLY A 594 27.19 27.96 5.68
CA GLY A 594 26.25 27.88 6.80
C GLY A 594 26.90 28.28 8.12
N ASN A 595 26.83 27.41 9.13
CA ASN A 595 27.51 27.61 10.41
C ASN A 595 29.01 27.39 10.24
N GLN A 596 29.74 28.49 10.00
CA GLN A 596 31.16 28.46 9.74
C GLN A 596 31.96 28.00 10.96
N VAL A 597 33.02 27.24 10.70
CA VAL A 597 33.97 26.78 11.72
C VAL A 597 35.37 27.06 11.18
N ALA A 598 36.14 27.87 11.91
CA ALA A 598 37.47 28.25 11.49
C ALA A 598 38.46 27.07 11.61
N ALA A 599 39.52 27.08 10.81
CA ALA A 599 40.65 26.17 11.02
C ALA A 599 41.65 26.75 12.04
N PRO A 600 42.54 25.91 12.62
CA PRO A 600 43.66 26.38 13.43
C PRO A 600 44.49 27.43 12.69
N ALA A 601 44.75 28.58 13.34
CA ALA A 601 45.42 29.72 12.72
C ALA A 601 46.81 29.37 12.14
N GLN A 602 47.51 28.44 12.77
CA GLN A 602 48.83 27.95 12.35
C GLN A 602 48.74 27.25 10.99
N LEU A 603 47.72 26.42 10.78
CA LEU A 603 47.49 25.74 9.50
C LEU A 603 47.00 26.70 8.42
N THR A 604 46.11 27.64 8.77
CA THR A 604 45.60 28.67 7.85
C THR A 604 46.73 29.54 7.30
N SER A 605 47.68 29.96 8.16
CA SER A 605 48.82 30.80 7.74
C SER A 605 49.76 30.13 6.73
N ARG A 606 49.68 28.80 6.61
CA ARG A 606 50.52 27.97 5.73
C ARG A 606 49.76 27.36 4.56
N ASP A 607 48.50 27.78 4.35
CA ASP A 607 47.61 27.21 3.31
C ASP A 607 47.47 25.67 3.45
N GLN A 608 47.46 25.18 4.69
CA GLN A 608 47.32 23.78 5.08
C GLN A 608 45.91 23.46 5.60
N VAL A 609 44.89 24.04 4.95
CA VAL A 609 43.48 23.91 5.31
C VAL A 609 42.65 23.54 4.08
N GLY A 610 41.65 22.69 4.27
CA GLY A 610 40.61 22.47 3.27
C GLY A 610 39.24 22.29 3.90
N PHE A 611 38.19 22.75 3.21
CA PHE A 611 36.84 22.69 3.78
C PHE A 611 36.24 21.27 3.72
N THR A 612 35.27 21.01 4.58
CA THR A 612 34.54 19.72 4.63
C THR A 612 33.05 19.81 4.30
N ASP A 613 32.58 20.98 3.85
CA ASP A 613 31.23 21.18 3.32
C ASP A 613 30.83 20.12 2.28
N GLN A 614 29.67 19.51 2.51
CA GLN A 614 29.08 18.45 1.68
C GLN A 614 27.78 18.93 1.06
N VAL A 615 27.46 18.40 -0.13
CA VAL A 615 26.24 18.75 -0.87
C VAL A 615 25.36 17.51 -0.95
N PHE A 616 24.33 17.46 -0.12
CA PHE A 616 23.38 16.35 -0.09
C PHE A 616 22.35 16.45 -1.21
N ASP A 617 21.91 15.31 -1.71
CA ASP A 617 20.76 15.23 -2.61
C ASP A 617 19.45 15.32 -1.81
N ALA A 618 18.33 15.50 -2.52
CA ALA A 618 17.02 15.68 -1.89
C ALA A 618 16.56 14.47 -1.05
N ASP A 619 17.16 13.30 -1.24
CA ASP A 619 16.91 12.08 -0.47
C ASP A 619 17.90 11.90 0.70
N GLY A 620 18.76 12.88 0.97
CA GLY A 620 19.73 12.86 2.06
C GLY A 620 21.02 12.10 1.73
N ASN A 621 21.14 11.48 0.56
CA ASN A 621 22.35 10.77 0.16
C ASN A 621 23.37 11.70 -0.50
N LEU A 622 24.63 11.40 -0.25
CA LEU A 622 25.77 12.09 -0.84
C LEU A 622 26.21 11.36 -2.11
N ARG A 623 25.93 11.96 -3.28
CA ARG A 623 26.42 11.44 -4.59
C ARG A 623 27.33 12.44 -5.31
N ARG A 624 27.48 13.63 -4.74
CA ARG A 624 28.20 14.77 -5.31
C ARG A 624 29.29 15.23 -4.36
N ALA A 625 30.46 15.53 -4.91
CA ALA A 625 31.58 16.07 -4.17
C ALA A 625 31.81 17.52 -4.58
N LEU A 626 31.77 18.43 -3.60
CA LEU A 626 32.17 19.82 -3.77
C LEU A 626 33.70 19.89 -3.65
N LEU A 627 34.37 20.27 -4.75
CA LEU A 627 35.84 20.31 -4.82
C LEU A 627 36.39 21.69 -4.50
N SER A 628 35.70 22.75 -4.92
CA SER A 628 36.06 24.12 -4.60
C SER A 628 34.84 25.03 -4.59
N LEU A 629 34.90 26.10 -3.82
CA LEU A 629 33.87 27.12 -3.79
C LEU A 629 34.53 28.50 -3.69
N ARG A 630 33.84 29.53 -4.19
CA ARG A 630 34.27 30.92 -4.03
C ARG A 630 33.33 31.60 -3.06
N THR A 631 33.88 32.18 -1.99
CA THR A 631 33.08 32.95 -1.02
C THR A 631 32.65 34.29 -1.62
N PRO A 632 31.64 34.97 -1.04
CA PRO A 632 31.24 36.31 -1.48
C PRO A 632 32.39 37.33 -1.51
N ASP A 633 33.40 37.13 -0.64
CA ASP A 633 34.61 37.96 -0.56
C ASP A 633 35.60 37.71 -1.72
N GLY A 634 35.29 36.76 -2.60
CA GLY A 634 36.10 36.42 -3.77
C GLY A 634 37.19 35.38 -3.50
N ASN A 635 37.37 34.91 -2.26
CA ASN A 635 38.38 33.90 -1.93
C ASN A 635 37.97 32.51 -2.44
N LEU A 636 38.92 31.81 -3.06
CA LEU A 636 38.74 30.43 -3.52
C LEU A 636 39.17 29.48 -2.41
N HIS A 637 38.25 28.66 -1.94
CA HIS A 637 38.53 27.60 -0.97
C HIS A 637 38.52 26.25 -1.69
N HIS A 638 39.44 25.36 -1.30
CA HIS A 638 39.50 23.98 -1.78
C HIS A 638 38.98 23.03 -0.71
N SER A 639 38.30 21.96 -1.12
CA SER A 639 37.88 20.93 -0.17
C SER A 639 39.09 20.17 0.35
N LEU A 640 38.98 19.60 1.55
CA LEU A 640 40.03 18.76 2.15
C LEU A 640 40.52 17.68 1.17
N ALA A 641 39.56 17.01 0.52
CA ALA A 641 39.86 15.94 -0.42
C ALA A 641 40.64 16.45 -1.66
N LEU A 642 40.25 17.60 -2.23
CA LEU A 642 40.98 18.19 -3.35
C LEU A 642 42.38 18.63 -2.90
N LYS A 643 42.49 19.32 -1.77
CA LYS A 643 43.76 19.84 -1.24
C LYS A 643 44.78 18.71 -1.01
N LEU A 644 44.38 17.66 -0.28
CA LEU A 644 45.23 16.49 -0.04
C LEU A 644 45.65 15.80 -1.36
N THR A 645 44.74 15.71 -2.32
CA THR A 645 45.02 15.12 -3.64
C THR A 645 46.04 15.95 -4.41
N LEU A 646 45.86 17.27 -4.47
CA LEU A 646 46.78 18.17 -5.19
C LEU A 646 48.18 18.11 -4.58
N ASN A 647 48.31 18.17 -3.25
CA ASN A 647 49.60 18.04 -2.56
C ASN A 647 50.26 16.68 -2.83
N TYR A 648 49.49 15.59 -2.84
CA TYR A 648 49.99 14.25 -3.16
C TYR A 648 50.54 14.17 -4.59
N LEU A 649 49.83 14.76 -5.56
CA LEU A 649 50.17 14.75 -6.97
C LEU A 649 51.34 15.70 -7.30
N GLU A 650 51.41 16.84 -6.64
CA GLU A 650 52.51 17.80 -6.77
C GLU A 650 53.85 17.18 -6.38
N ALA A 651 53.89 16.38 -5.30
CA ALA A 651 55.08 15.65 -4.87
C ALA A 651 55.64 14.68 -5.93
N ILE A 652 54.83 14.29 -6.92
CA ILE A 652 55.22 13.44 -8.06
C ILE A 652 55.18 14.17 -9.40
N GLY A 653 55.16 15.52 -9.38
CA GLY A 653 55.29 16.39 -10.55
C GLY A 653 54.02 16.55 -11.39
N ILE A 654 52.83 16.26 -10.83
CA ILE A 654 51.55 16.40 -11.52
C ILE A 654 50.82 17.62 -10.97
N HIS A 655 50.66 18.64 -11.81
CA HIS A 655 49.92 19.87 -11.47
C HIS A 655 48.58 19.95 -12.21
N PRO A 656 47.56 20.59 -11.62
CA PRO A 656 46.31 20.89 -12.31
C PRO A 656 46.56 21.95 -13.39
N HIS A 657 46.01 21.73 -14.58
CA HIS A 657 46.07 22.69 -15.69
C HIS A 657 44.67 23.01 -16.18
N GLU A 658 44.43 24.25 -16.57
CA GLU A 658 43.20 24.59 -17.29
C GLU A 658 43.15 23.81 -18.61
N SER A 659 41.98 23.24 -18.91
CA SER A 659 41.81 22.51 -20.15
C SER A 659 41.78 23.47 -21.34
N PRO A 660 42.52 23.18 -22.44
CA PRO A 660 42.50 24.03 -23.63
C PRO A 660 41.13 24.12 -24.31
N GLN A 661 40.22 23.19 -24.00
CA GLN A 661 38.95 22.99 -24.71
C GLN A 661 37.76 23.72 -24.06
N SER A 662 37.86 24.10 -22.78
CA SER A 662 36.81 24.80 -22.05
C SER A 662 37.35 25.40 -20.76
N SER A 663 37.08 26.69 -20.53
CA SER A 663 37.45 27.48 -19.34
C SER A 663 36.88 26.95 -18.03
N HIS A 664 35.98 25.97 -18.07
CA HIS A 664 35.32 25.41 -16.89
C HIS A 664 35.75 23.96 -16.59
N THR A 665 36.76 23.44 -17.29
CA THR A 665 37.26 22.07 -17.07
C THR A 665 38.72 22.07 -16.66
N ILE A 666 39.04 21.26 -15.64
CA ILE A 666 40.38 21.17 -15.08
C ILE A 666 40.98 19.83 -15.50
N ARG A 667 42.17 19.85 -16.08
CA ARG A 667 42.94 18.65 -16.38
C ARG A 667 43.81 18.31 -15.17
N LEU A 668 43.62 17.12 -14.62
CA LEU A 668 44.40 16.60 -13.49
C LEU A 668 45.12 15.32 -13.93
N GLY A 669 46.43 15.44 -14.17
CA GLY A 669 47.24 14.36 -14.74
C GLY A 669 46.68 13.89 -16.10
N GLN A 670 46.21 12.65 -16.11
CA GLN A 670 45.74 11.98 -17.34
C GLN A 670 44.23 12.12 -17.59
N THR A 671 43.48 12.78 -16.69
CA THR A 671 42.02 12.93 -16.80
C THR A 671 41.58 14.39 -16.83
N THR A 672 40.31 14.62 -17.20
CA THR A 672 39.65 15.93 -17.16
C THR A 672 38.47 15.86 -16.19
N LEU A 673 38.51 16.69 -15.16
CA LEU A 673 37.40 16.94 -14.25
C LEU A 673 36.34 17.73 -15.01
N ARG A 674 35.12 17.17 -15.08
CA ARG A 674 33.96 17.81 -15.68
C ARG A 674 33.04 18.28 -14.56
N PRO A 675 32.63 19.56 -14.54
CA PRO A 675 31.73 20.04 -13.51
C PRO A 675 30.36 19.40 -13.67
N PHE A 676 29.74 19.07 -12.54
CA PHE A 676 28.33 18.73 -12.43
C PHE A 676 27.48 19.91 -12.89
N ARG A 677 26.38 19.61 -13.56
CA ARG A 677 25.35 20.57 -13.99
C ARG A 677 24.02 20.21 -13.37
N HIS A 678 23.15 21.21 -13.19
CA HIS A 678 21.79 21.05 -12.64
C HIS A 678 20.90 19.99 -13.31
N SER A 679 21.22 19.58 -14.54
CA SER A 679 20.51 18.60 -15.38
C SER A 679 21.33 17.34 -15.69
N SER A 680 22.39 17.05 -14.93
CA SER A 680 23.25 15.89 -15.22
C SER A 680 22.53 14.58 -14.96
N GLY A 681 22.32 13.73 -15.97
CA GLY A 681 21.76 12.39 -15.78
C GLY A 681 20.32 12.45 -15.26
N GLY A 682 20.04 11.78 -14.14
CA GLY A 682 18.71 11.79 -13.53
C GLY A 682 18.33 13.08 -12.80
N TYR A 683 19.22 14.07 -12.68
CA TYR A 683 18.98 15.28 -11.89
C TYR A 683 18.13 16.30 -12.65
N VAL A 684 17.23 16.97 -11.93
CA VAL A 684 16.38 18.04 -12.47
C VAL A 684 16.48 19.25 -11.56
N ARG A 685 17.02 20.36 -12.10
CA ARG A 685 17.17 21.65 -11.39
C ARG A 685 17.93 21.51 -10.06
N ALA A 686 18.97 20.67 -10.04
CA ALA A 686 19.83 20.51 -8.88
C ALA A 686 20.75 21.73 -8.69
N ASP A 687 21.12 22.02 -7.45
CA ASP A 687 22.11 23.06 -7.15
C ASP A 687 23.49 22.68 -7.71
N ASP A 688 23.97 23.41 -8.71
CA ASP A 688 25.29 23.26 -9.34
C ASP A 688 26.29 24.34 -8.92
N GLY A 689 26.08 24.98 -7.75
CA GLY A 689 26.99 25.97 -7.17
C GLY A 689 28.38 25.41 -6.80
N GLY A 690 29.42 26.23 -6.97
CA GLY A 690 30.81 25.80 -6.78
C GLY A 690 31.28 24.80 -7.85
N TYR A 691 32.43 24.18 -7.63
CA TYR A 691 32.96 23.15 -8.54
C TYR A 691 32.61 21.77 -7.99
N GLN A 692 31.48 21.23 -8.43
CA GLN A 692 31.00 19.91 -8.03
C GLN A 692 31.32 18.83 -9.07
N ILE A 693 31.52 17.59 -8.63
CA ILE A 693 31.60 16.40 -9.50
C ILE A 693 30.75 15.25 -8.94
N LEU A 694 30.34 14.29 -9.78
CA LEU A 694 29.74 13.04 -9.31
C LEU A 694 30.80 12.16 -8.65
N ILE A 695 30.44 11.53 -7.52
CA ILE A 695 31.34 10.62 -6.80
C ILE A 695 31.26 9.23 -7.43
N ASN A 696 32.37 8.76 -8.00
CA ASN A 696 32.51 7.39 -8.46
C ASN A 696 33.04 6.49 -7.33
N TYR A 697 32.20 6.21 -6.32
CA TYR A 697 32.57 5.51 -5.08
C TYR A 697 33.47 4.29 -5.29
N TRP A 698 34.60 4.24 -4.59
CA TRP A 698 35.50 3.10 -4.55
C TRP A 698 34.89 1.94 -3.74
N GLY A 699 34.30 2.25 -2.59
CA GLY A 699 33.63 1.28 -1.71
C GLY A 699 33.36 1.83 -0.31
N THR A 700 32.94 0.94 0.59
CA THR A 700 32.86 1.23 2.03
C THR A 700 34.23 1.15 2.70
N GLN A 701 34.29 1.39 4.02
CA GLN A 701 35.52 1.41 4.81
C GLN A 701 36.40 0.16 4.62
N SER A 702 35.79 -1.01 4.35
CA SER A 702 36.50 -2.26 4.08
C SER A 702 37.42 -2.24 2.84
N LYS A 703 37.31 -1.22 1.99
CA LYS A 703 38.18 -1.02 0.82
C LYS A 703 39.40 -0.13 1.09
N PHE A 704 39.58 0.33 2.32
CA PHE A 704 40.72 1.13 2.74
C PHE A 704 41.44 0.45 3.90
N GLN A 705 42.77 0.49 3.90
CA GLN A 705 43.55 0.00 5.03
C GLN A 705 43.19 0.82 6.27
N THR A 706 42.76 0.18 7.35
CA THR A 706 42.22 0.88 8.52
C THR A 706 42.91 0.40 9.81
N TYR A 707 43.24 1.35 10.68
CA TYR A 707 43.77 1.14 12.02
C TYR A 707 43.03 2.06 13.00
N SER A 708 42.79 1.63 14.24
CA SER A 708 42.21 2.51 15.26
C SER A 708 43.25 3.46 15.84
N LEU A 709 42.81 4.56 16.46
CA LEU A 709 43.70 5.50 17.12
C LEU A 709 44.52 4.80 18.22
N GLN A 710 43.90 3.90 18.99
CA GLN A 710 44.58 3.10 20.00
C GLN A 710 45.71 2.24 19.41
N GLN A 711 45.53 1.66 18.21
CA GLN A 711 46.59 0.87 17.57
C GLN A 711 47.82 1.72 17.23
N ILE A 712 47.60 2.99 16.86
CA ILE A 712 48.69 3.96 16.67
C ILE A 712 49.36 4.27 18.01
N LEU A 713 48.58 4.62 19.02
CA LEU A 713 49.11 5.00 20.34
C LEU A 713 49.85 3.86 21.05
N THR A 714 49.53 2.60 20.75
CA THR A 714 50.15 1.41 21.35
C THR A 714 51.22 0.74 20.48
N ASP A 715 51.65 1.39 19.38
CA ASP A 715 52.68 0.87 18.45
C ASP A 715 52.36 -0.53 17.88
N LYS A 716 51.06 -0.81 17.68
CA LYS A 716 50.56 -2.08 17.12
C LYS A 716 50.42 -2.06 15.60
N VAL A 717 50.77 -0.96 14.95
CA VAL A 717 50.73 -0.81 13.49
C VAL A 717 52.09 -1.19 12.89
N PRO A 718 52.14 -2.13 11.92
CA PRO A 718 53.40 -2.54 11.31
C PRO A 718 54.16 -1.38 10.66
N ASP A 719 55.49 -1.45 10.71
CA ASP A 719 56.37 -0.52 10.02
C ASP A 719 56.07 -0.51 8.51
N ALA A 720 56.08 0.68 7.91
CA ALA A 720 55.74 0.96 6.51
C ALA A 720 54.24 0.98 6.12
N MET A 721 53.31 0.80 7.07
CA MET A 721 51.87 0.91 6.75
C MET A 721 51.39 2.34 6.52
N MET A 722 52.18 3.34 6.95
CA MET A 722 51.92 4.77 6.72
C MET A 722 52.86 5.40 5.67
N ARG A 723 54.00 4.76 5.40
CA ARG A 723 55.07 5.30 4.55
C ARG A 723 54.60 5.57 3.13
N ASP A 724 54.85 6.78 2.63
CA ASP A 724 54.47 7.23 1.28
C ASP A 724 52.96 7.19 0.98
N ARG A 725 52.11 7.08 2.02
CA ARG A 725 50.65 7.04 1.90
C ARG A 725 50.00 8.34 2.36
N LEU A 726 48.76 8.53 1.93
CA LEU A 726 47.87 9.54 2.45
C LEU A 726 47.12 8.95 3.65
N VAL A 727 47.32 9.54 4.83
CA VAL A 727 46.70 9.08 6.08
C VAL A 727 45.55 10.01 6.43
N LEU A 728 44.35 9.48 6.64
CA LEU A 728 43.20 10.26 7.12
C LEU A 728 42.87 9.87 8.55
N ILE A 729 42.77 10.85 9.44
CA ILE A 729 42.41 10.64 10.84
C ILE A 729 41.01 11.20 11.07
N GLY A 730 40.07 10.39 11.57
CA GLY A 730 38.71 10.90 11.80
C GLY A 730 37.80 9.96 12.59
N PRO A 731 36.70 10.48 13.15
CA PRO A 731 35.78 9.69 13.94
C PRO A 731 34.91 8.78 13.06
N VAL A 732 34.74 7.55 13.55
CA VAL A 732 33.76 6.56 13.06
C VAL A 732 32.84 6.08 14.18
N ALA A 733 33.05 6.54 15.41
CA ALA A 733 32.21 6.22 16.55
C ALA A 733 30.76 6.69 16.34
N GLU A 734 29.80 5.81 16.65
CA GLU A 734 28.37 6.07 16.49
C GLU A 734 27.89 7.26 17.32
N SER A 735 28.54 7.51 18.47
CA SER A 735 28.22 8.61 19.40
C SER A 735 28.50 10.02 18.85
N ILE A 736 29.32 10.18 17.80
CA ILE A 736 29.81 11.50 17.30
C ILE A 736 28.89 12.11 16.21
N GLN A 737 27.83 11.42 15.76
CA GLN A 737 26.90 11.89 14.71
C GLN A 737 27.61 12.43 13.45
N ASN A 738 28.61 11.69 12.93
CA ASN A 738 29.36 12.03 11.71
C ASN A 738 29.18 11.01 10.57
N LEU A 739 28.05 10.30 10.59
CA LEU A 739 27.69 9.34 9.57
C LEU A 739 26.78 10.02 8.53
N VAL A 740 26.97 9.67 7.26
CA VAL A 740 26.21 10.26 6.16
C VAL A 740 25.63 9.20 5.23
N GLY A 741 24.45 9.49 4.68
CA GLY A 741 23.81 8.67 3.65
C GLY A 741 24.64 8.64 2.35
N THR A 742 24.78 7.47 1.76
CA THR A 742 25.55 7.22 0.53
C THR A 742 24.83 6.20 -0.35
N PRO A 743 25.29 5.95 -1.59
CA PRO A 743 24.78 4.88 -2.44
C PRO A 743 24.79 3.47 -1.85
N TYR A 744 25.46 3.22 -0.72
CA TYR A 744 25.46 1.93 -0.05
C TYR A 744 24.31 1.78 0.97
N ASN A 745 23.61 2.87 1.30
CA ASN A 745 22.52 2.87 2.27
C ASN A 745 21.22 2.28 1.72
N ASN A 746 20.87 2.56 0.46
CA ASN A 746 19.57 2.18 -0.11
C ASN A 746 19.70 1.03 -1.08
N SER A 747 19.14 -0.14 -0.78
CA SER A 747 19.18 -1.28 -1.70
C SER A 747 17.79 -1.72 -2.19
N TRP A 748 17.68 -1.96 -3.49
CA TRP A 748 16.52 -2.66 -4.08
C TRP A 748 16.59 -4.18 -3.84
N PHE A 749 17.81 -4.76 -3.78
CA PHE A 749 18.03 -6.22 -3.80
C PHE A 749 18.90 -6.74 -2.65
N GLY A 750 19.22 -5.92 -1.64
CA GLY A 750 20.14 -6.23 -0.56
C GLY A 750 19.75 -5.60 0.79
N ARG A 751 20.54 -5.88 1.83
CA ARG A 751 20.37 -5.22 3.13
C ARG A 751 20.90 -3.79 3.04
N PRO A 752 20.16 -2.78 3.54
CA PRO A 752 20.69 -1.44 3.72
C PRO A 752 22.00 -1.52 4.52
N GLN A 753 23.09 -0.95 3.99
CA GLN A 753 24.35 -0.86 4.73
C GLN A 753 24.32 0.39 5.64
N GLU A 754 25.08 0.37 6.73
CA GLU A 754 25.17 1.50 7.66
C GLU A 754 25.65 2.78 6.95
N GLU A 755 25.25 3.93 7.49
CA GLU A 755 25.73 5.25 7.06
C GLU A 755 27.26 5.31 7.10
N MET A 756 27.83 6.04 6.15
CA MET A 756 29.27 6.08 5.95
C MET A 756 29.88 7.22 6.77
N ALA A 757 30.90 6.94 7.56
CA ALA A 757 31.63 7.99 8.27
C ALA A 757 32.26 9.01 7.30
N GLY A 758 32.24 10.29 7.68
CA GLY A 758 32.79 11.37 6.85
C GLY A 758 34.25 11.15 6.42
N VAL A 759 35.08 10.54 7.28
CA VAL A 759 36.47 10.16 6.94
C VAL A 759 36.54 9.19 5.74
N THR A 760 35.62 8.23 5.68
CA THR A 760 35.53 7.24 4.60
C THR A 760 34.98 7.86 3.32
N VAL A 761 34.10 8.86 3.42
CA VAL A 761 33.66 9.64 2.27
C VAL A 761 34.81 10.43 1.66
N HIS A 762 35.60 11.15 2.48
CA HIS A 762 36.78 11.86 1.98
C HIS A 762 37.80 10.89 1.35
N ALA A 763 37.98 9.70 1.92
CA ALA A 763 38.81 8.65 1.32
C ALA A 763 38.34 8.25 -0.08
N ASN A 764 37.03 8.08 -0.28
CA ASN A 764 36.45 7.81 -1.60
C ASN A 764 36.70 8.95 -2.60
N ILE A 765 36.55 10.20 -2.17
CA ILE A 765 36.76 11.38 -3.04
C ILE A 765 38.26 11.50 -3.42
N ILE A 766 39.17 11.30 -2.48
CA ILE A 766 40.61 11.31 -2.75
C ILE A 766 40.99 10.14 -3.67
N SER A 767 40.51 8.93 -3.38
CA SER A 767 40.78 7.73 -4.16
C SER A 767 40.33 7.89 -5.62
N GLN A 768 39.13 8.43 -5.87
CA GLN A 768 38.68 8.65 -7.25
C GLN A 768 39.56 9.67 -7.99
N LEU A 769 40.00 10.75 -7.33
CA LEU A 769 40.80 11.79 -7.97
C LEU A 769 42.22 11.28 -8.27
N LEU A 770 42.85 10.58 -7.31
CA LEU A 770 44.15 9.95 -7.50
C LEU A 770 44.10 8.86 -8.58
N ALA A 771 43.11 7.97 -8.53
CA ALA A 771 42.96 6.91 -9.52
C ALA A 771 42.68 7.45 -10.92
N ALA A 772 41.92 8.55 -11.04
CA ALA A 772 41.68 9.17 -12.32
C ALA A 772 42.92 9.89 -12.86
N ALA A 773 43.71 10.54 -11.99
CA ALA A 773 44.94 11.23 -12.38
C ALA A 773 46.09 10.28 -12.75
N LEU A 774 46.24 9.17 -12.01
CA LEU A 774 47.38 8.24 -12.10
C LEU A 774 47.08 7.01 -12.95
N ASP A 775 45.91 6.38 -12.76
CA ASP A 775 45.58 5.06 -13.31
C ASP A 775 44.63 5.13 -14.51
N LYS A 776 44.24 6.35 -14.95
CA LYS A 776 43.19 6.60 -15.95
C LYS A 776 41.84 5.95 -15.60
N ARG A 777 41.53 5.77 -14.31
CA ARG A 777 40.21 5.28 -13.91
C ARG A 777 39.14 6.28 -14.37
N PRO A 778 38.06 5.82 -15.04
CA PRO A 778 37.04 6.74 -15.53
C PRO A 778 36.29 7.41 -14.37
N LEU A 779 36.08 8.71 -14.49
CA LEU A 779 35.19 9.46 -13.60
C LEU A 779 33.74 9.25 -14.02
N LEU A 780 32.84 9.23 -13.05
CA LEU A 780 31.41 9.16 -13.35
C LEU A 780 30.98 10.48 -13.99
N HIS A 781 30.40 10.39 -15.17
CA HIS A 781 29.92 11.54 -15.92
C HIS A 781 28.65 11.18 -16.68
N THR A 782 27.94 12.22 -17.11
CA THR A 782 26.73 12.09 -17.92
C THR A 782 26.97 12.66 -19.31
N GLY A 783 26.10 12.30 -20.26
CA GLY A 783 26.10 12.91 -21.58
C GLY A 783 25.55 14.34 -21.54
N PRO A 784 25.71 15.12 -22.63
CA PRO A 784 24.91 16.34 -22.82
C PRO A 784 23.40 16.02 -22.83
N GLU A 785 22.54 16.95 -22.46
CA GLU A 785 21.07 16.77 -22.41
C GLU A 785 20.48 16.23 -23.72
N VAL A 786 21.03 16.66 -24.86
CA VAL A 786 20.62 16.16 -26.19
C VAL A 786 20.85 14.66 -26.31
N TYR A 787 21.97 14.15 -25.78
CA TYR A 787 22.30 12.73 -25.82
C TYR A 787 21.31 11.91 -24.98
N GLU A 788 20.93 12.39 -23.80
CA GLU A 788 19.95 11.71 -22.94
C GLU A 788 18.55 11.69 -23.57
N THR A 789 18.18 12.78 -24.25
CA THR A 789 16.91 12.85 -25.00
C THR A 789 16.90 11.88 -26.19
N LEU A 790 18.02 11.81 -26.93
CA LEU A 790 18.17 10.85 -28.03
C LEU A 790 18.18 9.41 -27.53
N TRP A 791 18.75 9.15 -26.36
CA TRP A 791 18.73 7.85 -25.70
C TRP A 791 17.30 7.39 -25.37
N GLY A 792 16.49 8.25 -24.75
CA GLY A 792 15.07 7.97 -24.49
C GLY A 792 14.26 7.78 -25.78
N LEU A 793 14.51 8.61 -26.80
CA LEU A 793 13.87 8.48 -28.12
C LEU A 793 14.22 7.16 -28.80
N MET A 794 15.47 6.71 -28.71
CA MET A 794 15.91 5.44 -29.27
C MET A 794 15.14 4.27 -28.64
N TRP A 795 15.00 4.23 -27.31
CA TRP A 795 14.32 3.13 -26.62
C TRP A 795 12.80 3.13 -26.82
N THR A 796 12.17 4.30 -26.91
CA THR A 796 10.73 4.40 -27.26
C THR A 796 10.47 3.95 -28.71
N LEU A 797 11.31 4.35 -29.67
CA LEU A 797 11.24 3.88 -31.05
C LEU A 797 11.50 2.39 -31.17
N ALA A 798 12.48 1.86 -30.44
CA ALA A 798 12.78 0.44 -30.42
C ALA A 798 11.60 -0.37 -29.84
N GLY A 799 10.97 0.11 -28.76
CA GLY A 799 9.80 -0.53 -28.15
C GLY A 799 8.62 -0.57 -29.11
N ALA A 800 8.27 0.58 -29.71
CA ALA A 800 7.25 0.64 -30.75
C ALA A 800 7.59 -0.26 -31.96
N GLY A 801 8.84 -0.24 -32.43
CA GLY A 801 9.29 -1.08 -33.53
C GLY A 801 9.17 -2.58 -33.24
N MET A 802 9.50 -3.01 -32.01
CA MET A 802 9.41 -4.40 -31.59
C MET A 802 7.96 -4.88 -31.50
N ALA A 803 7.07 -4.05 -30.91
CA ALA A 803 5.63 -4.33 -30.89
C ALA A 803 5.01 -4.35 -32.29
N TRP A 804 5.53 -3.55 -33.23
CA TRP A 804 5.09 -3.54 -34.63
C TRP A 804 5.53 -4.80 -35.40
N TRP A 805 6.76 -5.24 -35.15
CA TRP A 805 7.36 -6.37 -35.86
C TRP A 805 6.73 -7.71 -35.42
N LEU A 806 6.51 -7.88 -34.12
CA LEU A 806 5.97 -9.09 -33.51
C LEU A 806 4.43 -9.15 -33.60
N LYS A 807 3.89 -10.32 -33.93
CA LYS A 807 2.42 -10.51 -34.10
C LYS A 807 1.74 -11.21 -32.92
N SER A 808 2.50 -11.97 -32.13
CA SER A 808 1.96 -12.78 -31.04
C SER A 808 2.15 -12.05 -29.71
N LEU A 809 1.09 -11.96 -28.90
CA LEU A 809 1.14 -11.35 -27.57
C LEU A 809 2.20 -12.03 -26.67
N ARG A 810 2.40 -13.35 -26.81
CA ARG A 810 3.45 -14.06 -26.06
C ARG A 810 4.85 -13.60 -26.45
N CYS A 811 5.11 -13.46 -27.76
CA CYS A 811 6.41 -12.98 -28.25
C CYS A 811 6.65 -11.52 -27.84
N ILE A 812 5.61 -10.69 -27.87
CA ILE A 812 5.67 -9.30 -27.42
C ILE A 812 6.00 -9.23 -25.93
N PHE A 813 5.38 -10.06 -25.10
CA PHE A 813 5.67 -10.11 -23.66
C PHE A 813 7.12 -10.55 -23.39
N ILE A 814 7.60 -11.59 -24.07
CA ILE A 814 9.00 -12.02 -23.98
C ILE A 814 9.94 -10.89 -24.42
N ALA A 815 9.64 -10.23 -25.55
CA ALA A 815 10.43 -9.13 -26.06
C ALA A 815 10.49 -7.94 -25.10
N ALA A 816 9.37 -7.63 -24.42
CA ALA A 816 9.32 -6.57 -23.43
C ALA A 816 10.31 -6.82 -22.29
N ILE A 817 10.32 -8.05 -21.74
CA ILE A 817 11.24 -8.45 -20.67
C ILE A 817 12.69 -8.45 -21.16
N THR A 818 12.98 -9.07 -22.31
CA THR A 818 14.34 -9.11 -22.84
C THR A 818 14.88 -7.73 -23.17
N GLY A 819 14.02 -6.80 -23.61
CA GLY A 819 14.38 -5.40 -23.86
C GLY A 819 14.82 -4.69 -22.59
N LEU A 820 14.08 -4.85 -21.49
CA LEU A 820 14.43 -4.28 -20.18
C LEU A 820 15.73 -4.87 -19.62
N ILE A 821 15.94 -6.19 -19.75
CA ILE A 821 17.19 -6.83 -19.33
C ILE A 821 18.37 -6.30 -20.16
N THR A 822 18.18 -6.14 -21.47
CA THR A 822 19.22 -5.60 -22.37
C THR A 822 19.55 -4.15 -22.02
N LEU A 823 18.53 -3.32 -21.76
CA LEU A 823 18.71 -1.95 -21.29
C LEU A 823 19.51 -1.90 -19.99
N LEU A 824 19.12 -2.71 -19.00
CA LEU A 824 19.79 -2.76 -17.70
C LEU A 824 21.27 -3.18 -17.85
N ALA A 825 21.54 -4.22 -18.65
CA ALA A 825 22.90 -4.68 -18.93
C ALA A 825 23.73 -3.59 -19.63
N LEU A 826 23.16 -2.92 -20.64
CA LEU A 826 23.84 -1.85 -21.37
C LEU A 826 24.14 -0.64 -20.48
N CYS A 827 23.19 -0.24 -19.63
CA CYS A 827 23.42 0.84 -18.67
C CYS A 827 24.46 0.45 -17.61
N TYR A 828 24.46 -0.79 -17.12
CA TYR A 828 25.46 -1.26 -16.15
C TYR A 828 26.87 -1.29 -16.76
N THR A 829 27.02 -1.82 -17.98
CA THR A 829 28.32 -1.81 -18.68
C THR A 829 28.82 -0.38 -18.96
N SER A 830 27.92 0.54 -19.32
CA SER A 830 28.25 1.96 -19.49
C SER A 830 28.70 2.60 -18.17
N PHE A 831 28.02 2.27 -17.07
CA PHE A 831 28.40 2.71 -15.72
C PHE A 831 29.80 2.22 -15.33
N LEU A 832 30.17 0.98 -15.66
CA LEU A 832 31.53 0.47 -15.43
C LEU A 832 32.59 1.25 -16.22
N ALA A 833 32.22 1.79 -17.39
CA ALA A 833 33.06 2.71 -18.18
C ALA A 833 33.00 4.18 -17.69
N GLY A 834 32.25 4.47 -16.63
CA GLY A 834 32.08 5.80 -16.06
C GLY A 834 31.00 6.66 -16.72
N LEU A 835 30.21 6.13 -17.65
CA LEU A 835 29.09 6.83 -18.27
C LEU A 835 27.78 6.43 -17.59
N TRP A 836 27.15 7.37 -16.88
CA TRP A 836 25.83 7.16 -16.30
C TRP A 836 24.74 7.46 -17.35
N LEU A 837 23.92 6.45 -17.65
CA LEU A 837 22.77 6.54 -18.55
C LEU A 837 21.46 6.40 -17.75
N PRO A 838 20.46 7.26 -18.00
CA PRO A 838 19.12 7.09 -17.43
C PRO A 838 18.50 5.76 -17.84
N ILE A 839 18.09 4.97 -16.86
CA ILE A 839 17.59 3.61 -17.03
C ILE A 839 16.07 3.60 -16.91
N PHE A 840 15.56 4.27 -15.88
CA PHE A 840 14.15 4.21 -15.52
C PHE A 840 13.30 4.89 -16.59
N SER A 841 13.68 6.10 -16.98
CA SER A 841 13.04 6.86 -18.07
C SER A 841 13.06 6.12 -19.40
N ALA A 842 14.19 5.52 -19.79
CA ALA A 842 14.32 4.72 -21.01
C ALA A 842 13.46 3.44 -20.96
N GLY A 843 13.43 2.75 -19.82
CA GLY A 843 12.65 1.52 -19.61
C GLY A 843 11.14 1.78 -19.57
N LEU A 844 10.73 2.90 -18.97
CA LEU A 844 9.35 3.38 -18.99
C LEU A 844 8.92 3.71 -20.41
N GLY A 845 9.76 4.44 -21.16
CA GLY A 845 9.52 4.75 -22.58
C GLY A 845 9.37 3.51 -23.45
N TRP A 846 10.27 2.53 -23.31
CA TRP A 846 10.19 1.23 -23.98
C TRP A 846 8.84 0.54 -23.72
N SER A 847 8.44 0.45 -22.45
CA SER A 847 7.24 -0.27 -22.02
C SER A 847 5.94 0.43 -22.47
N LEU A 848 5.87 1.76 -22.31
CA LEU A 848 4.71 2.56 -22.72
C LEU A 848 4.54 2.58 -24.24
N ALA A 849 5.63 2.70 -25.00
CA ALA A 849 5.60 2.66 -26.47
C ALA A 849 5.09 1.31 -26.99
N MET A 850 5.52 0.20 -26.40
CA MET A 850 5.00 -1.13 -26.72
C MET A 850 3.49 -1.22 -26.44
N LEU A 851 3.07 -0.85 -25.23
CA LEU A 851 1.66 -0.92 -24.83
C LEU A 851 0.76 -0.04 -25.71
N ALA A 852 1.17 1.21 -25.95
CA ALA A 852 0.44 2.15 -26.80
C ALA A 852 0.25 1.59 -28.22
N LEU A 853 1.31 1.01 -28.81
CA LEU A 853 1.20 0.45 -30.15
C LEU A 853 0.32 -0.81 -30.19
N ILE A 854 0.35 -1.66 -29.16
CA ILE A 854 -0.55 -2.83 -29.06
C ILE A 854 -2.02 -2.38 -29.02
N VAL A 855 -2.34 -1.36 -28.22
CA VAL A 855 -3.70 -0.82 -28.11
C VAL A 855 -4.14 -0.18 -29.43
N ILE A 856 -3.29 0.66 -30.04
CA ILE A 856 -3.58 1.33 -31.32
C ILE A 856 -3.75 0.31 -32.44
N THR A 857 -2.87 -0.69 -32.54
CA THR A 857 -2.98 -1.75 -33.56
C THR A 857 -4.27 -2.53 -33.39
N HIS A 858 -4.65 -2.90 -32.17
CA HIS A 858 -5.91 -3.59 -31.91
C HIS A 858 -7.13 -2.77 -32.33
N GLN A 859 -7.18 -1.49 -31.94
CA GLN A 859 -8.27 -0.58 -32.29
C GLN A 859 -8.38 -0.34 -33.80
N GLN A 860 -7.25 -0.08 -34.47
CA GLN A 860 -7.24 0.19 -35.92
C GLN A 860 -7.59 -1.05 -36.74
N LEU A 861 -7.07 -2.23 -36.38
CA LEU A 861 -7.42 -3.48 -37.05
C LEU A 861 -8.91 -3.80 -36.90
N LYS A 862 -9.52 -3.52 -35.74
CA LYS A 862 -10.97 -3.64 -35.55
C LYS A 862 -11.75 -2.71 -36.47
N ARG A 863 -11.32 -1.45 -36.62
CA ARG A 863 -11.92 -0.49 -37.57
C ARG A 863 -11.78 -0.95 -39.03
N ILE A 864 -10.62 -1.44 -39.45
CA ILE A 864 -10.40 -1.98 -40.80
C ILE A 864 -11.26 -3.23 -41.04
N GLN A 865 -11.40 -4.11 -40.05
CA GLN A 865 -12.27 -5.29 -40.14
C GLN A 865 -13.72 -4.89 -40.37
N LEU A 866 -14.21 -3.88 -39.66
CA LEU A 866 -15.57 -3.38 -39.85
C LEU A 866 -15.74 -2.80 -41.28
N GLN A 867 -14.80 -1.97 -41.74
CA GLN A 867 -14.83 -1.42 -43.10
C GLN A 867 -14.84 -2.51 -44.18
N GLN A 868 -14.01 -3.55 -44.05
CA GLN A 868 -13.99 -4.68 -45.00
C GLN A 868 -15.29 -5.49 -44.96
N THR A 869 -15.85 -5.72 -43.77
CA THR A 869 -17.13 -6.42 -43.59
C THR A 869 -18.24 -5.66 -44.30
N VAL A 870 -18.33 -4.35 -44.10
CA VAL A 870 -19.31 -3.48 -44.77
C VAL A 870 -19.10 -3.49 -46.30
N GLN A 871 -17.85 -3.38 -46.79
CA GLN A 871 -17.57 -3.40 -48.23
C GLN A 871 -17.97 -4.73 -48.90
N GLN A 872 -17.71 -5.86 -48.25
CA GLN A 872 -18.12 -7.17 -48.75
C GLN A 872 -19.64 -7.31 -48.74
N LEU A 873 -20.33 -6.84 -47.70
CA LEU A 873 -21.78 -6.83 -47.64
C LEU A 873 -22.42 -5.92 -48.70
N ILE A 874 -21.83 -4.76 -49.01
CA ILE A 874 -22.26 -3.90 -50.14
C ILE A 874 -22.08 -4.60 -51.49
N THR A 875 -21.05 -5.44 -51.63
CA THR A 875 -20.84 -6.20 -52.87
C THR A 875 -21.89 -7.30 -52.99
N ILE A 876 -22.15 -8.02 -51.90
CA ILE A 876 -23.19 -9.06 -51.84
C ILE A 876 -24.59 -8.46 -52.02
N SER A 877 -24.85 -7.25 -51.54
CA SER A 877 -26.15 -6.58 -51.76
C SER A 877 -26.40 -6.18 -53.22
N ARG A 878 -25.34 -6.07 -54.04
CA ARG A 878 -25.49 -5.88 -55.50
C ARG A 878 -25.82 -7.19 -56.22
N GLU A 879 -25.37 -8.33 -55.70
CA GLU A 879 -25.65 -9.67 -56.28
C GLU A 879 -26.97 -10.27 -55.75
N LYS A 880 -27.30 -10.03 -54.48
CA LYS A 880 -28.51 -10.49 -53.76
C LYS A 880 -29.10 -9.33 -52.93
N PRO A 881 -30.01 -8.51 -53.49
CA PRO A 881 -30.46 -7.26 -52.85
C PRO A 881 -31.17 -7.49 -51.51
N ALA A 882 -32.06 -8.49 -51.42
CA ALA A 882 -32.82 -8.77 -50.20
C ALA A 882 -31.91 -9.25 -49.04
N VAL A 883 -31.05 -10.23 -49.29
CA VAL A 883 -30.12 -10.78 -48.26
C VAL A 883 -29.09 -9.73 -47.83
N GLY A 884 -28.55 -8.95 -48.78
CA GLY A 884 -27.52 -7.96 -48.49
C GLY A 884 -28.03 -6.72 -47.75
N GLN A 885 -29.25 -6.24 -48.02
CA GLN A 885 -29.85 -5.13 -47.27
C GLN A 885 -30.17 -5.53 -45.83
N ILE A 886 -30.80 -6.69 -45.62
CA ILE A 886 -31.10 -7.24 -44.29
C ILE A 886 -29.80 -7.45 -43.50
N ALA A 887 -28.74 -7.94 -44.14
CA ALA A 887 -27.43 -8.11 -43.50
C ALA A 887 -26.77 -6.78 -43.09
N LEU A 888 -26.91 -5.72 -43.89
CA LEU A 888 -26.36 -4.40 -43.58
C LEU A 888 -27.11 -3.71 -42.43
N GLU A 889 -28.45 -3.77 -42.44
CA GLU A 889 -29.28 -3.23 -41.36
C GLU A 889 -29.02 -3.94 -40.03
N TYR A 890 -28.93 -5.27 -40.05
CA TYR A 890 -28.60 -6.05 -38.86
C TYR A 890 -27.19 -5.76 -38.33
N LEU A 891 -26.19 -5.62 -39.22
CA LEU A 891 -24.84 -5.23 -38.82
C LEU A 891 -24.84 -3.82 -38.19
N GLN A 892 -25.64 -2.89 -38.71
CA GLN A 892 -25.76 -1.55 -38.16
C GLN A 892 -26.41 -1.56 -36.76
N GLN A 893 -27.51 -2.29 -36.58
CA GLN A 893 -28.22 -2.35 -35.28
C GLN A 893 -27.39 -3.02 -34.16
N THR A 894 -26.45 -3.90 -34.51
CA THR A 894 -25.64 -4.66 -33.54
C THR A 894 -24.30 -4.01 -33.17
N GLU A 895 -23.92 -2.91 -33.81
CA GLU A 895 -22.65 -2.19 -33.56
C GLU A 895 -22.86 -0.92 -32.72
N SER A 896 -21.80 -0.43 -32.05
CA SER A 896 -21.85 0.79 -31.22
C SER A 896 -22.24 2.04 -32.03
N GLU A 897 -22.77 3.07 -31.37
CA GLU A 897 -23.18 4.32 -32.05
C GLU A 897 -22.07 4.95 -32.92
N GLU A 898 -20.81 4.90 -32.45
CA GLU A 898 -19.65 5.37 -33.21
C GLU A 898 -19.44 4.54 -34.49
N ASN A 899 -19.56 3.22 -34.40
CA ASN A 899 -19.46 2.31 -35.53
C ASN A 899 -20.65 2.47 -36.48
N GLN A 900 -21.86 2.73 -35.98
CA GLN A 900 -23.04 3.03 -36.80
C GLN A 900 -22.86 4.31 -37.63
N LYS A 901 -22.29 5.38 -37.03
CA LYS A 901 -21.93 6.60 -37.78
C LYS A 901 -20.92 6.30 -38.89
N LEU A 902 -19.91 5.46 -38.60
CA LEU A 902 -18.94 5.02 -39.60
C LEU A 902 -19.59 4.22 -40.73
N ILE A 903 -20.47 3.25 -40.42
CA ILE A 903 -21.21 2.45 -41.41
C ILE A 903 -22.05 3.36 -42.31
N ARG A 904 -22.83 4.29 -41.73
CA ARG A 904 -23.62 5.28 -42.48
C ARG A 904 -22.77 6.12 -43.44
N ASN A 905 -21.63 6.63 -42.96
CA ASN A 905 -20.71 7.41 -43.79
C ASN A 905 -20.11 6.58 -44.95
N LEU A 906 -19.84 5.28 -44.73
CA LEU A 906 -19.33 4.38 -45.77
C LEU A 906 -20.41 4.06 -46.83
N LEU A 907 -21.66 3.91 -46.41
CA LEU A 907 -22.80 3.72 -47.31
C LEU A 907 -23.06 4.97 -48.15
N ALA A 908 -23.05 6.15 -47.54
CA ALA A 908 -23.27 7.44 -48.22
C ALA A 908 -22.21 7.76 -49.29
N ARG A 909 -20.95 7.34 -49.09
CA ARG A 909 -19.86 7.60 -50.06
C ARG A 909 -19.85 6.69 -51.29
N ARG A 910 -20.64 5.62 -51.34
CA ARG A 910 -20.55 4.57 -52.38
C ARG A 910 -21.85 4.20 -53.09
N LEU A 911 -22.97 4.77 -52.69
CA LEU A 911 -24.19 4.77 -53.51
C LEU A 911 -24.08 5.95 -54.49
N PRO A 912 -23.92 5.72 -55.81
CA PRO A 912 -24.07 6.82 -56.76
C PRO A 912 -25.49 7.37 -56.63
N HIS A 913 -25.64 8.69 -56.61
CA HIS A 913 -26.92 9.37 -56.77
C HIS A 913 -27.66 8.74 -57.95
N GLN A 914 -28.72 7.98 -57.68
CA GLN A 914 -29.75 7.75 -58.68
C GLN A 914 -30.55 9.05 -58.75
N PRO A 915 -30.63 9.72 -59.93
CA PRO A 915 -31.49 10.86 -60.09
C PRO A 915 -32.95 10.39 -59.93
N THR A 916 -33.70 11.26 -59.26
CA THR A 916 -35.15 11.19 -58.98
C THR A 916 -36.00 10.78 -60.16
#